data_AF-A0A6N7WU87-F1
#
_entry.id   AF-A0A6N7WU87-F1
#
_cell.length_a   1.000
_cell.length_b   1.000
_cell.length_c   1.000
_cell.angle_alpha   90.00
_cell.angle_beta   90.00
_cell.angle_gamma   90.00
#
_symmetry.space_group_name_H-M   'P 1'
#
loop_
_entity.id
_entity.type
_entity.pdbx_description
1 polymer ?
#
loop_
_entity_poly.entity_id
_entity_poly.type
_entity_poly.pdbx_seq_one_letter_code
_entity_poly.pdbx_strand_id
1 'polypeptide(L)'
;MQKKTSRQPRRFKKVLLTTLVTLPLLMGSVAAEGPLTDQSAIGGYSSDTADAGYSNYPAGENRIAPRSGLLEKLDLRAADLDGDGVTDSSYVTSTKQQSPWGTCWAFGALSAVESNYIKTTGSAAENVDFSERYHAWFGYTPDHGEGIESVKNADKRLDYGGNRNISATVLSSWSGPAEESAAPYEANDGNTKSQDADWSLPDSLIRDSEAMSDARVQNIDFLPSTATFTDQQSHAGYDYSDAATTAIKQSIVDNGVVEVSYCAAVSMPGGEIDYRYINMETKAHYTDEYTTPNHAVSIVGWDDNYSAKNFKEGHQPTANGAWIVKNSWGSFEDKSDEDWEIQKDQYPMDRQGYFYLSYYDQSVCDFTSYQVDTDTDGLFAYDNNYQYDYLGLKSPDSRKPSEAGCSGMTANVFTAASDELLQAVSVMTAEPDCTADIQIYKVAAGTTDHTSGELVAEQESVSVPYAGYHTIELKEPVSLKAGESFAVVETIKNSDGNGYAPIERGSGEVVDLEDDEVTESTGETTVRYIADVAEGQSFLHKEGAWVDLAKDGTDGVDKEGHALQTGNVMIKAFTTNLDSCTLAGLSIEALNAEGQSLGSQQVTEFSKIMLPEGTETIRLMPTLEGEGTLMITAAGQTVSAEAPISKDQFLQEGLIFTTQATGPRGNNSEVNTYRLSFEIKTAQSTGEEPGTGTNSAEEEKNNAADKNAATGIQENRTAAVLSTAALVLLLAAGLGVVYRRRRNNP
;
A
#
# COMPACT_ATOMS: atom_id res chain seq x y z
N MET A 1 18.43 21.01 72.80
CA MET A 1 17.48 22.11 73.08
C MET A 1 16.13 21.65 72.55
N GLN A 2 15.21 21.14 73.38
CA GLN A 2 14.08 21.89 73.96
C GLN A 2 13.45 22.84 72.93
N LYS A 3 12.16 22.87 72.60
CA LYS A 3 10.88 22.46 73.23
C LYS A 3 9.82 23.13 72.29
N LYS A 4 8.55 22.79 72.10
CA LYS A 4 7.61 21.78 72.62
C LYS A 4 6.25 22.15 71.97
N THR A 5 5.46 21.14 71.58
CA THR A 5 4.01 20.96 71.84
C THR A 5 2.98 22.03 71.42
N SER A 6 1.73 21.74 71.09
CA SER A 6 0.95 20.51 70.81
C SER A 6 -0.53 20.92 70.70
N ARG A 7 -1.33 20.06 70.04
CA ARG A 7 -2.73 19.70 70.37
C ARG A 7 -3.88 20.61 69.90
N GLN A 8 -4.60 20.09 68.89
CA GLN A 8 -6.07 19.97 68.74
C GLN A 8 -6.82 19.68 70.07
N PRO A 9 -8.18 19.81 70.24
CA PRO A 9 -9.21 19.44 69.24
C PRO A 9 -10.65 20.10 69.28
N ARG A 10 -11.46 19.73 68.27
CA ARG A 10 -12.92 19.37 68.26
C ARG A 10 -14.07 20.40 68.40
N ARG A 11 -14.77 20.57 67.25
CA ARG A 11 -16.20 20.29 66.90
C ARG A 11 -17.42 21.01 67.55
N PHE A 12 -18.44 21.16 66.66
CA PHE A 12 -19.90 21.37 66.81
C PHE A 12 -20.38 22.84 66.90
N LYS A 13 -21.48 23.31 66.29
CA LYS A 13 -22.76 22.71 65.83
C LYS A 13 -23.47 23.67 64.83
N LYS A 14 -24.27 23.13 63.90
CA LYS A 14 -25.21 23.84 62.98
C LYS A 14 -26.45 24.38 63.73
N VAL A 15 -27.06 25.46 63.20
CA VAL A 15 -28.52 25.75 63.30
C VAL A 15 -29.02 26.34 61.97
N LEU A 16 -30.26 25.98 61.64
CA LEU A 16 -31.05 26.07 60.40
C LEU A 16 -32.23 27.05 60.63
N LEU A 17 -32.74 27.77 59.61
CA LEU A 17 -34.18 27.85 59.18
C LEU A 17 -34.54 29.10 58.30
N THR A 18 -35.06 28.85 57.08
CA THR A 18 -36.37 29.26 56.45
C THR A 18 -36.89 30.72 56.53
N THR A 19 -37.61 31.37 55.58
CA THR A 19 -38.30 31.05 54.28
C THR A 19 -39.03 32.31 53.70
N LEU A 20 -39.40 32.29 52.39
CA LEU A 20 -40.54 32.95 51.66
C LEU A 20 -40.42 34.48 51.34
N VAL A 21 -40.85 35.11 50.21
CA VAL A 21 -41.72 34.79 49.03
C VAL A 21 -41.66 35.88 47.89
N THR A 22 -41.60 35.42 46.62
CA THR A 22 -42.14 35.85 45.27
C THR A 22 -42.00 37.25 44.58
N LEU A 23 -41.33 37.23 43.39
CA LEU A 23 -41.60 37.72 41.98
C LEU A 23 -42.09 39.16 41.63
N PRO A 24 -41.86 39.76 40.40
CA PRO A 24 -41.49 39.14 39.09
C PRO A 24 -40.51 39.87 38.10
N LEU A 25 -40.06 39.09 37.09
CA LEU A 25 -39.75 39.37 35.66
C LEU A 25 -38.53 40.22 35.18
N LEU A 26 -37.66 39.51 34.44
CA LEU A 26 -37.02 39.76 33.12
C LEU A 26 -35.48 39.79 33.07
N MET A 27 -34.97 38.99 32.12
CA MET A 27 -33.65 38.95 31.47
C MET A 27 -32.65 37.84 31.89
N GLY A 28 -32.22 37.08 30.87
CA GLY A 28 -30.89 36.51 30.72
C GLY A 28 -30.51 35.39 31.67
N SER A 29 -30.87 34.14 31.35
CA SER A 29 -30.22 32.98 31.94
C SER A 29 -28.98 32.61 31.12
N VAL A 30 -27.83 33.04 31.63
CA VAL A 30 -26.56 32.31 31.58
C VAL A 30 -26.86 30.85 31.92
N ALA A 31 -26.58 29.93 31.01
CA ALA A 31 -26.64 28.51 31.30
C ALA A 31 -25.49 28.18 32.24
N ALA A 32 -25.85 27.68 33.42
CA ALA A 32 -24.95 27.19 34.43
C ALA A 32 -24.23 25.93 33.93
N GLU A 33 -22.93 25.86 34.18
CA GLU A 33 -22.10 24.67 34.07
C GLU A 33 -22.80 23.49 34.76
N GLY A 34 -23.22 22.52 33.95
CA GLY A 34 -23.57 21.19 34.42
C GLY A 34 -22.30 20.38 34.72
N PRO A 35 -22.39 19.31 35.54
CA PRO A 35 -21.24 18.49 35.85
C PRO A 35 -20.75 17.81 34.57
N LEU A 36 -19.48 18.05 34.23
CA LEU A 36 -18.75 17.33 33.18
C LEU A 36 -18.90 15.83 33.45
N THR A 37 -19.57 15.14 32.54
CA THR A 37 -19.62 13.69 32.48
C THR A 37 -18.23 13.17 32.13
N ASP A 38 -17.83 12.13 32.84
CA ASP A 38 -16.66 11.29 32.66
C ASP A 38 -16.57 10.79 31.20
N GLN A 39 -16.03 11.62 30.30
CA GLN A 39 -15.56 11.20 28.98
C GLN A 39 -14.08 10.90 29.14
N SER A 40 -13.71 9.65 28.88
CA SER A 40 -12.31 9.24 28.72
C SER A 40 -11.64 10.19 27.74
N ALA A 41 -10.53 10.81 28.12
CA ALA A 41 -9.64 11.45 27.17
C ALA A 41 -9.23 10.36 26.15
N ILE A 42 -9.63 10.54 24.90
CA ILE A 42 -9.29 9.62 23.81
C ILE A 42 -7.94 10.09 23.31
N GLY A 43 -6.89 9.33 23.65
CA GLY A 43 -5.50 9.70 23.39
C GLY A 43 -5.18 9.75 21.89
N GLY A 44 -4.29 10.66 21.52
CA GLY A 44 -3.69 10.76 20.18
C GLY A 44 -3.12 9.42 19.72
N TYR A 45 -3.03 9.08 18.43
CA TYR A 45 -2.36 7.88 17.88
C TYR A 45 -0.86 7.81 18.29
N SER A 46 -0.62 7.41 19.53
CA SER A 46 0.58 6.75 20.00
C SER A 46 0.31 5.25 19.92
N SER A 47 1.35 4.46 19.64
CA SER A 47 1.31 2.99 19.70
C SER A 47 0.82 2.46 21.06
N ASP A 48 0.82 3.32 22.09
CA ASP A 48 0.39 2.99 23.47
C ASP A 48 -1.03 3.46 23.84
N THR A 49 -1.66 4.35 23.07
CA THR A 49 -3.01 4.91 23.34
C THR A 49 -4.09 4.37 22.41
N ALA A 50 -3.68 3.83 21.27
CA ALA A 50 -4.48 2.83 20.60
C ALA A 50 -4.45 1.61 21.52
N ASP A 51 -5.45 1.51 22.41
CA ASP A 51 -5.90 0.25 22.97
C ASP A 51 -5.55 -0.83 21.93
N ALA A 52 -4.57 -1.69 22.26
CA ALA A 52 -4.86 -3.09 22.46
C ALA A 52 -5.20 -4.00 21.28
N GLY A 53 -6.00 -3.48 20.39
CA GLY A 53 -7.13 -4.17 19.80
C GLY A 53 -7.14 -4.01 18.29
N TYR A 54 -6.16 -3.31 17.73
CA TYR A 54 -6.08 -3.07 16.29
C TYR A 54 -5.21 -4.10 15.56
N SER A 55 -4.61 -5.06 16.26
CA SER A 55 -3.89 -6.16 15.61
C SER A 55 -4.00 -7.51 16.34
N ASN A 56 -4.69 -7.59 17.48
CA ASN A 56 -4.74 -8.85 18.23
C ASN A 56 -5.91 -9.73 17.77
N TYR A 57 -5.61 -10.81 17.05
CA TYR A 57 -6.57 -11.91 16.90
C TYR A 57 -6.97 -12.42 18.29
N PRO A 58 -8.26 -12.69 18.55
CA PRO A 58 -8.65 -13.52 19.68
C PRO A 58 -7.89 -14.85 19.62
N ALA A 59 -7.40 -15.32 20.76
CA ALA A 59 -6.67 -16.59 20.85
C ALA A 59 -7.51 -17.73 20.23
N GLY A 60 -6.99 -18.36 19.17
CA GLY A 60 -7.64 -19.49 18.48
C GLY A 60 -8.52 -19.13 17.27
N GLU A 61 -8.59 -17.87 16.83
CA GLU A 61 -9.43 -17.44 15.69
C GLU A 61 -8.68 -17.12 14.40
N ASN A 62 -7.37 -17.33 14.33
CA ASN A 62 -6.59 -17.00 13.14
C ASN A 62 -7.02 -17.83 11.91
N ARG A 63 -7.50 -17.14 10.85
CA ARG A 63 -8.09 -17.77 9.66
C ARG A 63 -7.17 -17.81 8.45
N ILE A 64 -5.96 -17.27 8.57
CA ILE A 64 -4.98 -17.33 7.49
C ILE A 64 -4.42 -18.74 7.48
N ALA A 65 -4.82 -19.53 6.49
CA ALA A 65 -4.23 -20.84 6.27
C ALA A 65 -2.77 -20.62 5.84
N PRO A 66 -1.77 -20.90 6.70
CA PRO A 66 -0.38 -20.77 6.29
C PRO A 66 -0.12 -21.68 5.09
N ARG A 67 0.91 -21.37 4.30
CA ARG A 67 1.48 -22.38 3.40
C ARG A 67 1.76 -23.62 4.24
N SER A 68 1.16 -24.75 3.88
CA SER A 68 1.35 -25.99 4.61
C SER A 68 2.85 -26.31 4.70
N GLY A 69 3.44 -26.24 5.90
CA GLY A 69 4.84 -26.59 6.15
C GLY A 69 5.88 -25.47 5.93
N LEU A 70 5.66 -24.29 6.51
CA LEU A 70 6.74 -23.28 6.66
C LEU A 70 8.01 -23.93 7.26
N LEU A 71 9.17 -23.45 6.83
CA LEU A 71 10.47 -23.94 7.31
C LEU A 71 10.62 -23.65 8.81
N GLU A 72 11.32 -24.53 9.53
CA GLU A 72 11.69 -24.28 10.94
C GLU A 72 12.70 -23.12 11.08
N LYS A 73 13.37 -22.75 9.98
CA LYS A 73 14.34 -21.66 9.92
C LYS A 73 14.34 -21.02 8.54
N LEU A 74 14.36 -19.69 8.51
CA LEU A 74 14.56 -18.89 7.30
C LEU A 74 15.48 -17.72 7.61
N ASP A 75 16.35 -17.37 6.68
CA ASP A 75 17.17 -16.16 6.74
C ASP A 75 17.23 -15.54 5.34
N LEU A 76 16.57 -14.40 5.14
CA LEU A 76 16.46 -13.75 3.84
C LEU A 76 17.79 -13.27 3.26
N ARG A 77 18.87 -13.26 4.04
CA ARG A 77 20.23 -12.98 3.53
C ARG A 77 20.78 -14.11 2.66
N ALA A 78 20.27 -15.32 2.85
CA ALA A 78 20.71 -16.53 2.16
C ALA A 78 19.57 -17.57 2.14
N ALA A 79 18.47 -17.22 1.49
CA ALA A 79 17.29 -18.08 1.37
C ALA A 79 17.22 -18.78 0.00
N ASP A 80 16.51 -19.90 -0.05
CA ASP A 80 16.03 -20.54 -1.28
C ASP A 80 14.50 -20.52 -1.16
N LEU A 81 13.88 -19.46 -1.71
CA LEU A 81 12.44 -19.24 -1.54
C LEU A 81 11.60 -20.02 -2.55
N ASP A 82 12.18 -20.42 -3.69
CA ASP A 82 11.49 -21.15 -4.75
C ASP A 82 11.60 -22.69 -4.62
N GLY A 83 12.50 -23.15 -3.74
CA GLY A 83 12.71 -24.55 -3.41
C GLY A 83 13.44 -25.35 -4.49
N ASP A 84 14.20 -24.68 -5.36
CA ASP A 84 14.96 -25.32 -6.43
C ASP A 84 16.31 -25.93 -5.97
N GLY A 85 16.70 -25.65 -4.73
CA GLY A 85 17.94 -26.11 -4.09
C GLY A 85 19.13 -25.17 -4.27
N VAL A 86 18.92 -23.96 -4.81
CA VAL A 86 19.93 -22.92 -5.01
C VAL A 86 19.62 -21.74 -4.08
N THR A 87 20.64 -21.26 -3.35
CA THR A 87 20.51 -20.04 -2.55
C THR A 87 20.39 -18.84 -3.48
N ASP A 88 19.31 -18.09 -3.33
CA ASP A 88 19.05 -16.83 -4.01
C ASP A 88 20.06 -15.74 -3.57
N SER A 89 20.16 -14.69 -4.38
CA SER A 89 20.78 -13.44 -3.92
C SER A 89 20.03 -12.90 -2.69
N SER A 90 20.73 -12.21 -1.79
CA SER A 90 20.13 -11.62 -0.59
C SER A 90 18.88 -10.79 -0.93
N TYR A 91 17.81 -10.97 -0.17
CA TYR A 91 16.60 -10.13 -0.23
C TYR A 91 16.65 -8.97 0.77
N VAL A 92 17.82 -8.73 1.37
CA VAL A 92 18.04 -7.77 2.45
C VAL A 92 19.26 -6.92 2.11
N THR A 93 19.10 -5.60 2.17
CA THR A 93 20.18 -4.62 2.03
C THR A 93 21.09 -4.62 3.27
N SER A 94 22.28 -4.01 3.18
CA SER A 94 23.19 -3.92 4.34
C SER A 94 22.59 -3.13 5.51
N THR A 95 23.08 -3.39 6.72
CA THR A 95 22.68 -2.62 7.92
C THR A 95 23.26 -1.20 7.86
N LYS A 96 22.37 -0.21 7.77
CA LYS A 96 22.69 1.22 7.74
C LYS A 96 22.81 1.82 9.15
N GLN A 97 23.18 3.11 9.27
CA GLN A 97 23.49 3.79 10.53
C GLN A 97 22.56 4.99 10.79
N GLN A 98 21.60 4.85 11.72
CA GLN A 98 20.67 5.93 12.10
C GLN A 98 21.31 7.04 12.93
N SER A 99 22.44 6.76 13.60
CA SER A 99 23.10 7.79 14.40
C SER A 99 23.43 8.99 13.50
N PRO A 100 23.11 10.23 13.91
CA PRO A 100 22.86 10.64 15.30
C PRO A 100 21.38 10.83 15.67
N TRP A 101 20.41 10.36 14.88
CA TRP A 101 18.99 10.70 15.07
C TRP A 101 18.11 9.52 15.51
N GLY A 102 17.02 9.84 16.21
CA GLY A 102 15.91 8.93 16.56
C GLY A 102 15.02 8.53 15.37
N THR A 103 15.61 8.04 14.28
CA THR A 103 14.89 7.71 13.02
C THR A 103 14.74 6.21 12.77
N CYS A 104 14.88 5.36 13.79
CA CYS A 104 14.78 3.90 13.65
C CYS A 104 13.53 3.41 12.92
N TRP A 105 12.39 4.08 13.13
CA TRP A 105 11.12 3.86 12.42
C TRP A 105 11.23 4.04 10.90
N ALA A 106 12.02 5.00 10.43
CA ALA A 106 12.28 5.19 9.00
C ALA A 106 13.13 4.05 8.43
N PHE A 107 14.18 3.63 9.15
CA PHE A 107 15.02 2.50 8.74
C PHE A 107 14.25 1.18 8.73
N GLY A 108 13.40 0.94 9.73
CA GLY A 108 12.56 -0.25 9.83
C GLY A 108 11.61 -0.39 8.65
N ALA A 109 10.85 0.66 8.38
CA ALA A 109 9.92 0.72 7.25
C ALA A 109 10.62 0.63 5.89
N LEU A 110 11.68 1.42 5.65
CA LEU A 110 12.37 1.41 4.36
C LEU A 110 13.09 0.08 4.10
N SER A 111 13.67 -0.56 5.11
CA SER A 111 14.25 -1.90 4.97
C SER A 111 13.20 -2.96 4.55
N ALA A 112 11.94 -2.83 5.00
CA ALA A 112 10.84 -3.66 4.52
C ALA A 112 10.46 -3.36 3.06
N VAL A 113 10.39 -2.08 2.70
CA VAL A 113 10.10 -1.61 1.33
C VAL A 113 11.20 -2.03 0.34
N GLU A 114 12.48 -1.85 0.68
CA GLU A 114 13.63 -2.31 -0.10
C GLU A 114 13.59 -3.82 -0.33
N SER A 115 13.28 -4.60 0.71
CA SER A 115 13.19 -6.06 0.60
C SER A 115 12.08 -6.50 -0.36
N ASN A 116 10.91 -5.86 -0.28
CA ASN A 116 9.82 -6.15 -1.21
C ASN A 116 10.19 -5.74 -2.65
N TYR A 117 10.81 -4.57 -2.83
CA TYR A 117 11.31 -4.12 -4.13
C TYR A 117 12.30 -5.12 -4.75
N ILE A 118 13.26 -5.62 -3.96
CA ILE A 118 14.23 -6.63 -4.41
C ILE A 118 13.52 -7.91 -4.84
N LYS A 119 12.54 -8.38 -4.07
CA LYS A 119 11.75 -9.58 -4.41
C LYS A 119 10.95 -9.41 -5.69
N THR A 120 10.34 -8.24 -5.88
CA THR A 120 9.49 -7.95 -7.04
C THR A 120 10.31 -7.79 -8.32
N THR A 121 11.46 -7.11 -8.24
CA THR A 121 12.29 -6.78 -9.43
C THR A 121 13.38 -7.80 -9.73
N GLY A 122 13.82 -8.57 -8.73
CA GLY A 122 15.04 -9.38 -8.81
C GLY A 122 16.33 -8.55 -8.79
N SER A 123 16.26 -7.27 -8.39
CA SER A 123 17.43 -6.39 -8.24
C SER A 123 18.42 -6.95 -7.23
N ALA A 124 19.71 -6.71 -7.44
CA ALA A 124 20.72 -7.07 -6.44
C ALA A 124 20.58 -6.13 -5.23
N ALA A 125 20.57 -6.69 -4.01
CA ALA A 125 20.40 -5.91 -2.78
C ALA A 125 21.45 -4.80 -2.58
N GLU A 126 22.64 -4.91 -3.16
CA GLU A 126 23.68 -3.89 -3.11
C GLU A 126 23.39 -2.65 -3.98
N ASN A 127 22.39 -2.72 -4.86
CA ASN A 127 21.98 -1.64 -5.76
C ASN A 127 20.69 -0.95 -5.31
N VAL A 128 20.11 -1.34 -4.18
CA VAL A 128 18.85 -0.80 -3.66
C VAL A 128 19.16 -0.08 -2.36
N ASP A 129 18.89 1.23 -2.31
CA ASP A 129 19.19 2.07 -1.15
C ASP A 129 18.24 3.28 -1.13
N PHE A 130 17.21 3.22 -0.28
CA PHE A 130 16.22 4.28 -0.14
C PHE A 130 16.55 5.24 1.01
N SER A 131 16.19 6.51 0.86
CA SER A 131 16.59 7.59 1.77
C SER A 131 15.74 7.67 3.03
N GLU A 132 16.31 7.27 4.18
CA GLU A 132 15.67 7.47 5.48
C GLU A 132 15.58 8.95 5.89
N ARG A 133 16.54 9.77 5.45
CA ARG A 133 16.52 11.23 5.74
C ARG A 133 15.32 11.89 5.06
N TYR A 134 15.08 11.54 3.79
CA TYR A 134 13.92 12.02 3.05
C TYR A 134 12.63 11.58 3.73
N HIS A 135 12.50 10.29 4.01
CA HIS A 135 11.31 9.71 4.62
C HIS A 135 10.98 10.33 5.98
N ALA A 136 11.97 10.42 6.88
CA ALA A 136 11.81 11.03 8.20
C ALA A 136 11.47 12.53 8.13
N TRP A 137 12.08 13.27 7.19
CA TRP A 137 11.79 14.69 7.00
C TRP A 137 10.34 14.94 6.61
N PHE A 138 9.81 14.14 5.68
CA PHE A 138 8.43 14.26 5.21
C PHE A 138 7.39 13.60 6.13
N GLY A 139 7.82 12.84 7.14
CA GLY A 139 6.96 12.48 8.26
C GLY A 139 6.44 13.70 9.04
N TYR A 140 7.27 14.74 9.15
CA TYR A 140 7.01 15.97 9.93
C TYR A 140 6.99 17.25 9.07
N THR A 141 6.65 17.10 7.79
CA THR A 141 6.46 18.23 6.87
C THR A 141 5.09 18.15 6.22
N PRO A 142 4.22 19.16 6.39
CA PRO A 142 2.92 19.17 5.74
C PRO A 142 3.01 19.05 4.23
N ASP A 143 1.99 18.44 3.63
CA ASP A 143 1.78 18.31 2.20
C ASP A 143 0.41 18.88 1.84
N HIS A 144 0.33 19.65 0.75
CA HIS A 144 -0.90 20.33 0.32
C HIS A 144 -1.61 21.17 1.41
N GLY A 145 -0.90 21.52 2.49
CA GLY A 145 -1.44 22.27 3.64
C GLY A 145 -1.77 21.42 4.87
N GLU A 146 -1.66 20.09 4.78
CA GLU A 146 -2.08 19.13 5.81
C GLU A 146 -0.93 18.23 6.26
N GLY A 147 -1.04 17.60 7.43
CA GLY A 147 0.01 16.75 8.01
C GLY A 147 0.49 17.24 9.38
N ILE A 148 1.67 16.77 9.78
CA ILE A 148 2.30 17.22 11.03
C ILE A 148 3.25 18.37 10.71
N GLU A 149 2.99 19.54 11.27
CA GLU A 149 3.87 20.71 11.19
C GLU A 149 4.77 20.76 12.44
N SER A 150 6.08 20.78 12.25
CA SER A 150 7.02 21.11 13.34
C SER A 150 6.98 22.62 13.66
N VAL A 151 6.68 22.99 14.92
CA VAL A 151 6.50 24.40 15.33
C VAL A 151 7.69 24.93 16.12
N LYS A 152 8.11 24.23 17.18
CA LYS A 152 9.32 24.55 17.96
C LYS A 152 10.34 23.44 17.80
N ASN A 153 11.63 23.79 17.78
CA ASN A 153 12.75 22.89 17.49
C ASN A 153 12.61 22.16 16.15
N ALA A 154 12.06 22.83 15.13
CA ALA A 154 11.83 22.25 13.80
C ALA A 154 13.11 21.81 13.08
N ASP A 155 14.27 22.35 13.50
CA ASP A 155 15.61 21.93 13.08
C ASP A 155 16.04 20.58 13.67
N LYS A 156 15.35 20.09 14.71
CA LYS A 156 15.57 18.79 15.35
C LYS A 156 14.52 17.73 14.96
N ARG A 157 13.76 17.96 13.88
CA ARG A 157 12.64 17.07 13.48
C ARG A 157 13.00 15.61 13.24
N LEU A 158 14.25 15.33 12.86
CA LEU A 158 14.73 13.96 12.69
C LEU A 158 14.84 13.21 14.02
N ASP A 159 14.82 13.91 15.15
CA ASP A 159 14.92 13.34 16.49
C ASP A 159 13.58 13.22 17.22
N TYR A 160 12.46 13.49 16.54
CA TYR A 160 11.12 13.44 17.15
C TYR A 160 10.63 12.01 17.42
N GLY A 161 11.39 10.99 17.02
CA GLY A 161 10.88 9.63 16.95
C GLY A 161 9.87 9.47 15.82
N GLY A 162 9.12 8.38 15.84
CA GLY A 162 8.08 8.09 14.86
C GLY A 162 7.59 6.65 14.97
N ASN A 163 6.61 6.30 14.15
CA ASN A 163 5.96 4.99 14.21
C ASN A 163 5.45 4.56 12.82
N ARG A 164 4.90 3.35 12.75
CA ARG A 164 4.36 2.78 11.50
C ARG A 164 3.31 3.64 10.82
N ASN A 165 2.51 4.43 11.56
CA ASN A 165 1.44 5.24 10.99
C ASN A 165 2.02 6.43 10.22
N ILE A 166 3.08 7.05 10.72
CA ILE A 166 3.79 8.11 10.01
C ILE A 166 4.39 7.55 8.71
N SER A 167 5.07 6.40 8.79
CA SER A 167 5.60 5.71 7.60
C SER A 167 4.49 5.35 6.61
N ALA A 168 3.37 4.81 7.09
CA ALA A 168 2.26 4.39 6.26
C ALA A 168 1.61 5.54 5.51
N THR A 169 1.40 6.70 6.15
CA THR A 169 0.88 7.88 5.45
C THR A 169 1.86 8.38 4.39
N VAL A 170 3.16 8.53 4.72
CA VAL A 170 4.14 9.04 3.75
C VAL A 170 4.23 8.15 2.50
N LEU A 171 4.27 6.83 2.70
CA LEU A 171 4.41 5.86 1.62
C LEU A 171 3.13 5.68 0.79
N SER A 172 1.95 5.62 1.44
CA SER A 172 0.66 5.46 0.73
C SER A 172 0.22 6.72 -0.02
N SER A 173 0.72 7.90 0.36
CA SER A 173 0.56 9.13 -0.41
C SER A 173 1.47 9.21 -1.65
N TRP A 174 2.30 8.19 -1.91
CA TRP A 174 3.35 8.18 -2.95
C TRP A 174 4.34 9.32 -2.87
N SER A 175 4.52 9.90 -1.68
CA SER A 175 5.53 10.94 -1.46
C SER A 175 6.94 10.38 -1.34
N GLY A 176 7.11 9.06 -1.38
CA GLY A 176 8.37 8.36 -1.30
C GLY A 176 8.17 6.84 -1.52
N PRO A 177 9.23 6.03 -1.44
CA PRO A 177 10.58 6.44 -1.04
C PRO A 177 11.35 7.20 -2.14
N ALA A 178 12.33 8.00 -1.71
CA ALA A 178 13.35 8.59 -2.58
C ALA A 178 14.62 7.73 -2.56
N GLU A 179 15.46 7.87 -3.59
CA GLU A 179 16.79 7.25 -3.61
C GLU A 179 17.72 7.88 -2.55
N GLU A 180 18.51 7.07 -1.86
CA GLU A 180 19.52 7.55 -0.89
C GLU A 180 20.51 8.51 -1.54
N SER A 181 20.87 8.27 -2.81
CA SER A 181 21.76 9.16 -3.57
C SER A 181 21.20 10.58 -3.77
N ALA A 182 19.88 10.77 -3.68
CA ALA A 182 19.24 12.07 -3.81
C ALA A 182 19.19 12.83 -2.49
N ALA A 183 18.93 12.13 -1.38
CA ALA A 183 18.92 12.70 -0.03
C ALA A 183 19.77 11.85 0.94
N PRO A 184 21.11 11.89 0.82
CA PRO A 184 21.96 11.05 1.65
C PRO A 184 21.74 11.30 3.14
N TYR A 185 21.89 10.25 3.95
CA TYR A 185 21.82 10.24 5.41
C TYR A 185 23.08 10.87 6.03
N GLU A 186 23.33 12.12 5.66
CA GLU A 186 24.35 13.00 6.18
C GLU A 186 23.84 14.44 6.14
N ALA A 187 24.44 15.32 6.93
CA ALA A 187 24.22 16.75 6.81
C ALA A 187 24.69 17.28 5.44
N ASN A 188 24.23 18.47 5.06
CA ASN A 188 24.57 19.13 3.79
C ASN A 188 26.07 19.42 3.60
N ASP A 189 26.87 19.36 4.68
CA ASP A 189 28.34 19.47 4.65
C ASP A 189 29.07 18.12 4.66
N GLY A 190 28.34 17.01 4.57
CA GLY A 190 28.85 15.63 4.65
C GLY A 190 29.05 15.10 6.08
N ASN A 191 28.55 15.81 7.10
CA ASN A 191 28.68 15.37 8.48
C ASN A 191 27.64 14.31 8.85
N THR A 192 28.10 13.15 9.31
CA THR A 192 27.24 12.01 9.72
C THR A 192 27.09 11.84 11.23
N LYS A 193 27.63 12.75 12.06
CA LYS A 193 27.74 12.55 13.51
C LYS A 193 27.16 13.67 14.36
N SER A 194 27.05 14.87 13.81
CA SER A 194 26.64 16.07 14.56
C SER A 194 25.18 16.40 14.28
N GLN A 195 24.35 16.37 15.32
CA GLN A 195 22.99 16.90 15.26
C GLN A 195 22.94 18.44 15.13
N ASP A 196 24.05 19.14 15.33
CA ASP A 196 24.15 20.60 15.18
C ASP A 196 24.50 21.03 13.74
N ALA A 197 24.78 20.07 12.85
CA ALA A 197 25.00 20.34 11.43
C ALA A 197 23.65 20.60 10.72
N ASP A 198 23.69 21.12 9.50
CA ASP A 198 22.48 21.39 8.71
C ASP A 198 22.01 20.11 7.99
N TRP A 199 20.97 19.49 8.53
CA TRP A 199 20.32 18.31 7.95
C TRP A 199 19.06 18.65 7.14
N SER A 200 18.79 19.93 6.86
CA SER A 200 17.62 20.32 6.07
C SER A 200 17.67 19.79 4.64
N LEU A 201 16.55 19.31 4.11
CA LEU A 201 16.50 18.93 2.70
C LEU A 201 16.60 20.18 1.81
N PRO A 202 17.33 20.12 0.69
CA PRO A 202 17.37 21.21 -0.28
C PRO A 202 15.97 21.44 -0.88
N ASP A 203 15.64 22.69 -1.19
CA ASP A 203 14.35 23.09 -1.78
C ASP A 203 14.01 22.37 -3.09
N SER A 204 14.98 21.76 -3.78
CA SER A 204 14.77 20.95 -4.98
C SER A 204 14.18 19.57 -4.70
N LEU A 205 14.37 19.04 -3.49
CA LEU A 205 13.83 17.76 -3.05
C LEU A 205 12.48 17.98 -2.39
N ILE A 206 11.51 18.35 -3.23
CA ILE A 206 10.10 18.35 -2.86
C ILE A 206 9.50 16.95 -3.03
N ARG A 207 8.29 16.76 -2.49
CA ARG A 207 7.43 15.63 -2.86
C ARG A 207 7.23 15.65 -4.39
N ASP A 208 7.25 14.48 -5.00
CA ASP A 208 7.12 14.29 -6.46
C ASP A 208 8.27 14.88 -7.31
N SER A 209 9.45 15.08 -6.73
CA SER A 209 10.65 15.46 -7.49
C SER A 209 11.21 14.28 -8.30
N GLU A 210 12.08 14.56 -9.29
CA GLU A 210 12.82 13.53 -10.05
C GLU A 210 13.73 12.63 -9.17
N ALA A 211 13.80 12.91 -7.86
CA ALA A 211 14.51 12.12 -6.86
C ALA A 211 13.71 10.93 -6.30
N MET A 212 12.43 10.80 -6.66
CA MET A 212 11.63 9.63 -6.28
C MET A 212 12.25 8.36 -6.84
N SER A 213 12.21 7.30 -6.04
CA SER A 213 12.63 5.97 -6.50
C SER A 213 11.62 5.36 -7.47
N ASP A 214 11.99 4.24 -8.06
CA ASP A 214 11.13 3.43 -8.92
C ASP A 214 10.15 2.53 -8.12
N ALA A 215 9.84 2.90 -6.86
CA ALA A 215 8.97 2.14 -5.96
C ALA A 215 7.76 2.97 -5.50
N ARG A 216 6.56 2.40 -5.61
CA ARG A 216 5.31 2.98 -5.08
C ARG A 216 4.62 1.97 -4.18
N VAL A 217 4.45 2.28 -2.90
CA VAL A 217 3.73 1.38 -1.99
C VAL A 217 2.26 1.27 -2.41
N GLN A 218 1.78 0.04 -2.51
CA GLN A 218 0.41 -0.31 -2.87
C GLN A 218 -0.36 -0.91 -1.71
N ASN A 219 0.29 -1.66 -0.82
CA ASN A 219 -0.37 -2.25 0.33
C ASN A 219 0.55 -2.15 1.55
N ILE A 220 -0.08 -2.03 2.72
CA ILE A 220 0.57 -1.98 4.03
C ILE A 220 -0.27 -2.81 4.99
N ASP A 221 0.23 -3.97 5.36
CA ASP A 221 -0.44 -4.88 6.29
C ASP A 221 0.07 -4.63 7.72
N PHE A 222 -0.84 -4.25 8.61
CA PHE A 222 -0.62 -4.25 10.05
C PHE A 222 -0.90 -5.66 10.57
N LEU A 223 0.18 -6.40 10.77
CA LEU A 223 0.18 -7.80 11.18
C LEU A 223 -0.09 -7.93 12.69
N PRO A 224 -0.60 -9.09 13.13
CA PRO A 224 -0.87 -9.31 14.54
C PRO A 224 0.38 -9.32 15.41
N SER A 225 0.24 -8.86 16.67
CA SER A 225 1.33 -8.96 17.64
C SER A 225 1.48 -10.38 18.19
N THR A 226 2.73 -10.80 18.44
CA THR A 226 3.02 -12.05 19.15
C THR A 226 2.76 -11.92 20.66
N ALA A 227 2.69 -10.70 21.19
CA ALA A 227 2.38 -10.40 22.59
C ALA A 227 0.93 -9.93 22.73
N THR A 228 0.10 -10.74 23.37
CA THR A 228 -1.31 -10.41 23.65
C THR A 228 -1.56 -10.36 25.15
N PHE A 229 -2.55 -9.60 25.60
CA PHE A 229 -2.86 -9.47 27.03
C PHE A 229 -4.36 -9.68 27.26
N THR A 230 -4.69 -10.47 28.29
CA THR A 230 -6.10 -10.75 28.65
C THR A 230 -6.82 -9.47 29.09
N ASP A 231 -6.13 -8.62 29.84
CA ASP A 231 -6.56 -7.25 30.11
C ASP A 231 -5.54 -6.32 29.48
N GLN A 232 -5.94 -5.74 28.36
CA GLN A 232 -5.05 -5.01 27.51
C GLN A 232 -4.87 -3.55 27.94
N GLN A 233 -5.79 -3.00 28.74
CA GLN A 233 -5.63 -1.66 29.32
C GLN A 233 -4.58 -1.67 30.44
N SER A 234 -4.54 -2.74 31.24
CA SER A 234 -3.54 -2.90 32.31
C SER A 234 -2.31 -3.71 31.90
N HIS A 235 -2.27 -4.17 30.65
CA HIS A 235 -1.27 -5.12 30.12
C HIS A 235 -1.08 -6.35 31.03
N ALA A 236 -2.17 -6.84 31.63
CA ALA A 236 -2.16 -7.97 32.54
C ALA A 236 -2.57 -9.27 31.83
N GLY A 237 -1.96 -10.38 32.27
CA GLY A 237 -2.27 -11.70 31.71
C GLY A 237 -1.73 -11.87 30.30
N TYR A 238 -0.43 -11.62 30.13
CA TYR A 238 0.32 -11.91 28.91
C TYR A 238 0.05 -13.34 28.39
N ASP A 239 -0.17 -13.44 27.09
CA ASP A 239 -0.29 -14.68 26.34
C ASP A 239 0.43 -14.55 24.98
N TYR A 240 1.20 -15.58 24.63
CA TYR A 240 1.96 -15.62 23.39
C TYR A 240 1.09 -16.14 22.24
N SER A 241 1.07 -15.41 21.12
CA SER A 241 0.32 -15.79 19.93
C SER A 241 1.18 -16.54 18.89
N ASP A 242 1.10 -17.87 18.90
CA ASP A 242 1.67 -18.74 17.86
C ASP A 242 1.03 -18.47 16.47
N ALA A 243 -0.26 -18.14 16.49
CA ALA A 243 -1.01 -17.68 15.33
C ALA A 243 -0.39 -16.43 14.70
N ALA A 244 -0.09 -15.40 15.50
CA ALA A 244 0.55 -14.19 15.01
C ALA A 244 1.94 -14.46 14.45
N THR A 245 2.73 -15.28 15.17
CA THR A 245 4.06 -15.72 14.71
C THR A 245 3.97 -16.38 13.34
N THR A 246 2.97 -17.23 13.12
CA THR A 246 2.75 -17.88 11.83
C THR A 246 2.39 -16.88 10.72
N ALA A 247 1.54 -15.89 11.00
CA ALA A 247 1.18 -14.85 10.04
C ALA A 247 2.38 -13.98 9.66
N ILE A 248 3.20 -13.58 10.63
CA ILE A 248 4.44 -12.82 10.41
C ILE A 248 5.42 -13.62 9.54
N LYS A 249 5.65 -14.90 9.86
CA LYS A 249 6.51 -15.78 9.03
C LYS A 249 5.99 -15.90 7.60
N GLN A 250 4.67 -16.03 7.42
CA GLN A 250 4.07 -16.09 6.10
C GLN A 250 4.29 -14.79 5.33
N SER A 251 4.11 -13.64 5.98
CA SER A 251 4.41 -12.34 5.37
C SER A 251 5.89 -12.22 4.99
N ILE A 252 6.80 -12.75 5.81
CA ILE A 252 8.24 -12.75 5.47
C ILE A 252 8.51 -13.53 4.18
N VAL A 253 7.88 -14.69 4.03
CA VAL A 253 7.98 -15.53 2.84
C VAL A 253 7.38 -14.85 1.62
N ASP A 254 6.22 -14.22 1.75
CA ASP A 254 5.50 -13.67 0.61
C ASP A 254 6.05 -12.28 0.22
N ASN A 255 6.27 -11.40 1.19
CA ASN A 255 6.51 -9.98 0.98
C ASN A 255 7.93 -9.52 1.31
N GLY A 256 8.70 -10.30 2.07
CA GLY A 256 10.07 -9.93 2.48
C GLY A 256 10.14 -9.41 3.90
N VAL A 257 11.05 -8.48 4.19
CA VAL A 257 11.27 -7.98 5.56
C VAL A 257 9.98 -7.41 6.18
N VAL A 258 9.79 -7.65 7.49
CA VAL A 258 8.70 -7.10 8.31
C VAL A 258 9.29 -6.13 9.33
N GLU A 259 8.74 -4.91 9.43
CA GLU A 259 9.06 -3.94 10.48
C GLU A 259 8.46 -4.41 11.82
N VAL A 260 9.14 -4.16 12.95
CA VAL A 260 8.61 -4.36 14.31
C VAL A 260 9.15 -3.30 15.26
N SER A 261 8.31 -2.83 16.17
CA SER A 261 8.70 -1.98 17.30
C SER A 261 8.79 -2.80 18.58
N TYR A 262 9.73 -2.46 19.47
CA TYR A 262 9.91 -3.13 20.77
C TYR A 262 10.65 -2.23 21.77
N CYS A 263 10.65 -2.61 23.04
CA CYS A 263 11.51 -1.99 24.04
C CYS A 263 12.93 -2.57 23.95
N ALA A 264 13.83 -1.86 23.30
CA ALA A 264 15.22 -2.24 23.18
C ALA A 264 15.97 -2.05 24.51
N ALA A 265 16.97 -2.90 24.74
CA ALA A 265 17.89 -2.75 25.87
C ALA A 265 18.70 -1.45 25.79
N VAL A 266 18.82 -0.90 24.58
CA VAL A 266 19.40 0.39 24.26
C VAL A 266 18.75 0.83 22.94
N SER A 267 18.24 2.06 22.83
CA SER A 267 17.55 2.53 21.62
C SER A 267 18.49 3.24 20.62
N MET A 268 19.65 3.72 21.09
CA MET A 268 20.60 4.50 20.30
C MET A 268 22.05 4.00 20.45
N PRO A 269 22.88 4.03 19.38
CA PRO A 269 24.30 3.74 19.48
C PRO A 269 25.01 4.57 20.56
N GLY A 270 25.67 3.89 21.51
CA GLY A 270 26.40 4.54 22.60
C GLY A 270 25.56 4.93 23.82
N GLY A 271 24.26 4.63 23.83
CA GLY A 271 23.39 4.79 25.00
C GLY A 271 23.69 3.79 26.13
N GLU A 272 23.04 3.99 27.29
CA GLU A 272 23.12 3.04 28.40
C GLU A 272 22.37 1.74 28.06
N ILE A 273 22.99 0.60 28.37
CA ILE A 273 22.41 -0.73 28.06
C ILE A 273 21.74 -1.29 29.31
N ASP A 274 20.47 -1.66 29.20
CA ASP A 274 19.78 -2.51 30.16
C ASP A 274 20.13 -3.98 29.95
N TYR A 275 21.13 -4.45 30.70
CA TYR A 275 21.60 -5.83 30.66
C TYR A 275 20.61 -6.88 31.17
N ARG A 276 19.41 -6.50 31.64
CA ARG A 276 18.31 -7.43 31.95
C ARG A 276 17.77 -8.10 30.70
N TYR A 277 17.65 -7.34 29.61
CA TYR A 277 16.96 -7.81 28.40
C TYR A 277 17.87 -8.38 27.34
N ILE A 278 19.19 -8.29 27.48
CA ILE A 278 20.12 -8.74 26.43
C ILE A 278 21.25 -9.62 26.95
N ASN A 279 21.51 -10.70 26.21
CA ASN A 279 22.75 -11.45 26.30
C ASN A 279 23.75 -10.93 25.25
N MET A 280 24.78 -10.23 25.71
CA MET A 280 25.82 -9.65 24.86
C MET A 280 26.72 -10.69 24.18
N GLU A 281 26.77 -11.94 24.65
CA GLU A 281 27.59 -12.97 24.00
C GLU A 281 26.91 -13.52 22.75
N THR A 282 25.62 -13.84 22.87
CA THR A 282 24.79 -14.48 21.84
C THR A 282 23.99 -13.49 21.00
N LYS A 283 23.99 -12.21 21.39
CA LYS A 283 23.18 -11.12 20.81
C LYS A 283 21.69 -11.46 20.85
N ALA A 284 21.25 -12.07 21.95
CA ALA A 284 19.87 -12.50 22.13
C ALA A 284 19.14 -11.52 23.06
N HIS A 285 18.09 -10.87 22.54
CA HIS A 285 17.29 -9.88 23.23
C HIS A 285 15.89 -10.42 23.57
N TYR A 286 15.44 -10.15 24.79
CA TYR A 286 14.11 -10.48 25.28
C TYR A 286 13.71 -9.54 26.44
N THR A 287 12.70 -8.71 26.22
CA THR A 287 11.98 -7.96 27.26
C THR A 287 10.87 -8.85 27.84
N ASP A 288 11.07 -9.33 29.06
CA ASP A 288 10.20 -10.30 29.75
C ASP A 288 9.06 -9.65 30.57
N GLU A 289 8.79 -8.38 30.32
CA GLU A 289 7.69 -7.60 30.89
C GLU A 289 7.14 -6.62 29.84
N TYR A 290 5.87 -6.21 29.97
CA TYR A 290 5.37 -5.12 29.13
C TYR A 290 6.14 -3.84 29.47
N THR A 291 6.73 -3.23 28.45
CA THR A 291 7.41 -1.93 28.51
C THR A 291 7.12 -1.21 27.20
N THR A 292 6.88 0.11 27.26
CA THR A 292 6.66 0.94 26.08
C THR A 292 7.81 0.78 25.08
N PRO A 293 7.52 0.50 23.80
CA PRO A 293 8.52 0.36 22.76
C PRO A 293 9.29 1.67 22.56
N ASN A 294 10.61 1.56 22.32
CA ASN A 294 11.49 2.72 22.13
C ASN A 294 12.41 2.56 20.91
N HIS A 295 12.24 1.50 20.12
CA HIS A 295 13.07 1.21 18.96
C HIS A 295 12.31 0.38 17.93
N ALA A 296 12.53 0.68 16.65
CA ALA A 296 11.98 -0.06 15.51
C ALA A 296 13.09 -0.72 14.70
N VAL A 297 12.84 -1.95 14.24
CA VAL A 297 13.84 -2.82 13.59
C VAL A 297 13.18 -3.70 12.53
N SER A 298 14.00 -4.43 11.77
CA SER A 298 13.54 -5.26 10.65
C SER A 298 13.71 -6.74 10.94
N ILE A 299 12.62 -7.51 10.91
CA ILE A 299 12.64 -8.97 10.96
C ILE A 299 12.95 -9.50 9.56
N VAL A 300 14.09 -10.18 9.43
CA VAL A 300 14.59 -10.71 8.16
C VAL A 300 14.48 -12.23 8.05
N GLY A 301 13.98 -12.88 9.09
CA GLY A 301 14.00 -14.33 9.19
C GLY A 301 13.72 -14.79 10.61
N TRP A 302 13.87 -16.09 10.82
CA TRP A 302 13.52 -16.73 12.08
C TRP A 302 14.24 -18.07 12.27
N ASP A 303 14.32 -18.55 13.50
CA ASP A 303 14.82 -19.88 13.87
C ASP A 303 14.01 -20.45 15.04
N ASP A 304 13.13 -21.41 14.76
CA ASP A 304 12.23 -22.06 15.73
C ASP A 304 13.00 -22.84 16.80
N ASN A 305 14.23 -23.26 16.48
CA ASN A 305 15.07 -24.04 17.36
C ASN A 305 16.12 -23.18 18.09
N TYR A 306 16.08 -21.85 17.95
CA TYR A 306 16.98 -20.96 18.66
C TYR A 306 16.80 -21.13 20.18
N SER A 307 17.87 -21.52 20.86
CA SER A 307 17.74 -22.01 22.24
C SER A 307 17.35 -20.90 23.21
N ALA A 308 16.35 -21.14 24.05
CA ALA A 308 15.99 -20.26 25.18
C ALA A 308 17.19 -19.97 26.11
N LYS A 309 18.19 -20.85 26.15
CA LYS A 309 19.42 -20.67 26.95
C LYS A 309 20.38 -19.63 26.39
N ASN A 310 20.20 -19.22 25.14
CA ASN A 310 20.99 -18.17 24.54
C ASN A 310 20.58 -16.78 25.10
N PHE A 311 19.37 -16.64 25.61
CA PHE A 311 18.91 -15.38 26.23
C PHE A 311 19.50 -15.20 27.64
N LYS A 312 19.35 -13.98 28.17
CA LYS A 312 19.94 -13.56 29.44
C LYS A 312 19.56 -14.51 30.58
N GLU A 313 20.57 -15.07 31.28
CA GLU A 313 20.33 -15.93 32.44
C GLU A 313 19.46 -15.22 33.49
N GLY A 314 18.36 -15.86 33.91
CA GLY A 314 17.36 -15.29 34.81
C GLY A 314 16.17 -14.64 34.12
N HIS A 315 16.30 -14.29 32.84
CA HIS A 315 15.30 -13.64 31.97
C HIS A 315 15.16 -14.42 30.66
N GLN A 316 14.98 -15.74 30.75
CA GLN A 316 14.92 -16.63 29.58
C GLN A 316 13.46 -16.82 29.15
N PRO A 317 13.17 -16.88 27.83
CA PRO A 317 11.83 -17.19 27.37
C PRO A 317 11.42 -18.61 27.76
N THR A 318 10.12 -18.86 27.78
CA THR A 318 9.55 -20.13 28.25
C THR A 318 9.85 -21.30 27.30
N ALA A 319 10.15 -21.03 26.03
CA ALA A 319 10.56 -22.01 25.03
C ALA A 319 11.55 -21.43 24.02
N ASN A 320 12.04 -22.29 23.12
CA ASN A 320 12.90 -21.89 22.01
C ASN A 320 12.11 -21.08 20.96
N GLY A 321 12.84 -20.35 20.12
CA GLY A 321 12.27 -19.60 19.00
C GLY A 321 12.68 -18.13 19.04
N ALA A 322 13.24 -17.65 17.94
CA ALA A 322 13.65 -16.27 17.80
C ALA A 322 13.51 -15.76 16.37
N TRP A 323 13.22 -14.47 16.25
CA TRP A 323 13.38 -13.69 15.04
C TRP A 323 14.86 -13.39 14.81
N ILE A 324 15.27 -13.38 13.54
CA ILE A 324 16.55 -12.83 13.10
C ILE A 324 16.27 -11.38 12.71
N VAL A 325 16.95 -10.43 13.35
CA VAL A 325 16.60 -9.02 13.26
C VAL A 325 17.79 -8.21 12.75
N LYS A 326 17.55 -7.41 11.71
CA LYS A 326 18.45 -6.36 11.21
C LYS A 326 18.18 -5.08 11.98
N ASN A 327 19.23 -4.53 12.60
CA ASN A 327 19.17 -3.24 13.29
C ASN A 327 19.52 -2.10 12.32
N SER A 328 19.60 -0.87 12.83
CA SER A 328 19.93 0.36 12.10
C SER A 328 21.16 1.06 12.68
N TRP A 329 22.10 0.30 13.24
CA TRP A 329 23.29 0.82 13.93
C TRP A 329 24.61 0.46 13.22
N GLY A 330 24.53 0.28 11.91
CA GLY A 330 25.65 0.03 11.00
C GLY A 330 26.15 -1.41 10.96
N SER A 331 26.84 -1.75 9.88
CA SER A 331 27.69 -2.93 9.82
C SER A 331 29.13 -2.58 10.20
N PHE A 332 29.87 -3.59 10.67
CA PHE A 332 31.28 -3.50 11.06
C PHE A 332 32.14 -4.44 10.21
N GLU A 333 31.69 -4.74 8.99
CA GLU A 333 32.39 -5.63 8.07
C GLU A 333 33.71 -5.04 7.58
N ASP A 334 33.81 -3.71 7.56
CA ASP A 334 35.00 -2.93 7.21
C ASP A 334 36.12 -2.99 8.28
N LYS A 335 35.79 -3.30 9.54
CA LYS A 335 36.77 -3.43 10.62
C LYS A 335 37.68 -4.64 10.37
N SER A 336 38.93 -4.59 10.83
CA SER A 336 39.77 -5.78 10.83
C SER A 336 39.23 -6.83 11.81
N ASP A 337 39.55 -8.11 11.59
CA ASP A 337 39.17 -9.18 12.54
C ASP A 337 39.70 -8.91 13.95
N GLU A 338 40.91 -8.36 14.07
CA GLU A 338 41.49 -7.98 15.35
C GLU A 338 40.69 -6.87 16.04
N ASP A 339 40.31 -5.82 15.30
CA ASP A 339 39.53 -4.71 15.86
C ASP A 339 38.12 -5.15 16.24
N TRP A 340 37.48 -5.99 15.43
CA TRP A 340 36.17 -6.55 15.73
C TRP A 340 36.21 -7.42 16.99
N GLU A 341 37.16 -8.35 17.11
CA GLU A 341 37.25 -9.23 18.28
C GLU A 341 37.48 -8.45 19.59
N ILE A 342 38.16 -7.30 19.55
CA ILE A 342 38.35 -6.42 20.70
C ILE A 342 37.04 -5.69 21.09
N GLN A 343 36.19 -5.38 20.12
CA GLN A 343 35.01 -4.50 20.31
C GLN A 343 33.68 -5.25 20.33
N LYS A 344 33.62 -6.50 19.86
CA LYS A 344 32.36 -7.25 19.65
C LYS A 344 31.48 -7.32 20.89
N ASP A 345 32.05 -7.34 22.09
CA ASP A 345 31.30 -7.45 23.35
C ASP A 345 30.72 -6.10 23.83
N GLN A 346 31.06 -5.00 23.16
CA GLN A 346 30.51 -3.65 23.41
C GLN A 346 29.24 -3.39 22.60
N TYR A 347 28.98 -4.21 21.58
CA TYR A 347 27.88 -4.05 20.66
C TYR A 347 26.80 -5.10 20.92
N PRO A 348 25.51 -4.72 21.01
CA PRO A 348 24.41 -5.65 21.23
C PRO A 348 23.97 -6.42 19.97
N MET A 349 24.74 -6.32 18.88
CA MET A 349 24.54 -7.00 17.60
C MET A 349 25.83 -7.70 17.16
N ASP A 350 25.72 -8.53 16.12
CA ASP A 350 26.85 -9.12 15.43
C ASP A 350 27.55 -8.14 14.48
N ARG A 351 28.58 -8.62 13.78
CA ARG A 351 29.42 -7.80 12.89
C ARG A 351 28.63 -7.21 11.72
N GLN A 352 27.54 -7.85 11.30
CA GLN A 352 26.72 -7.39 10.18
C GLN A 352 25.59 -6.48 10.64
N GLY A 353 25.43 -6.24 11.94
CA GLY A 353 24.35 -5.41 12.48
C GLY A 353 23.09 -6.19 12.89
N TYR A 354 23.19 -7.52 13.05
CA TYR A 354 22.04 -8.39 13.34
C TYR A 354 22.05 -8.92 14.76
N PHE A 355 20.87 -9.24 15.28
CA PHE A 355 20.68 -9.87 16.58
C PHE A 355 19.46 -10.81 16.56
N TYR A 356 19.25 -11.55 17.65
CA TYR A 356 18.07 -12.41 17.83
C TYR A 356 17.08 -11.76 18.79
N LEU A 357 15.81 -11.71 18.41
CA LEU A 357 14.71 -11.25 19.27
C LEU A 357 13.78 -12.42 19.58
N SER A 358 13.47 -12.66 20.85
CA SER A 358 12.58 -13.75 21.27
C SER A 358 11.19 -13.60 20.64
N TYR A 359 10.56 -14.72 20.23
CA TYR A 359 9.12 -14.71 19.87
C TYR A 359 8.22 -14.27 21.04
N TYR A 360 8.72 -14.49 22.26
CA TYR A 360 8.00 -14.27 23.50
C TYR A 360 8.20 -12.87 24.09
N ASP A 361 8.89 -11.97 23.39
CA ASP A 361 9.03 -10.57 23.82
C ASP A 361 7.65 -9.98 24.15
N GLN A 362 7.53 -9.31 25.30
CA GLN A 362 6.25 -8.78 25.79
C GLN A 362 6.05 -7.30 25.42
N SER A 363 7.07 -6.66 24.84
CA SER A 363 7.05 -5.25 24.43
C SER A 363 6.83 -5.05 22.93
N VAL A 364 6.83 -6.13 22.14
CA VAL A 364 6.70 -6.04 20.69
C VAL A 364 5.33 -5.55 20.24
N CYS A 365 5.33 -4.65 19.27
CA CYS A 365 4.16 -4.14 18.59
C CYS A 365 4.50 -3.74 17.15
N ASP A 366 3.51 -3.17 16.44
CA ASP A 366 3.70 -2.55 15.12
C ASP A 366 4.33 -3.45 14.05
N PHE A 367 4.07 -4.76 14.09
CA PHE A 367 4.47 -5.66 13.01
C PHE A 367 3.85 -5.19 11.69
N THR A 368 4.68 -4.78 10.73
CA THR A 368 4.20 -4.13 9.50
C THR A 368 4.90 -4.69 8.27
N SER A 369 4.09 -5.06 7.27
CA SER A 369 4.55 -5.52 5.96
C SER A 369 4.19 -4.51 4.89
N TYR A 370 5.06 -4.35 3.91
CA TYR A 370 4.88 -3.41 2.80
C TYR A 370 4.95 -4.16 1.47
N GLN A 371 4.11 -3.76 0.52
CA GLN A 371 4.13 -4.25 -0.84
C GLN A 371 4.23 -3.08 -1.82
N VAL A 372 5.18 -3.15 -2.74
CA VAL A 372 5.42 -2.10 -3.74
C VAL A 372 5.03 -2.54 -5.14
N ASP A 373 4.47 -1.59 -5.87
CA ASP A 373 4.51 -1.55 -7.32
C ASP A 373 5.83 -0.93 -7.76
N THR A 374 6.35 -1.42 -8.87
CA THR A 374 7.69 -1.06 -9.34
C THR A 374 7.61 -0.66 -10.79
N ASP A 375 8.42 0.33 -11.15
CA ASP A 375 8.53 0.75 -12.52
C ASP A 375 8.97 -0.42 -13.43
N THR A 376 8.15 -0.76 -14.43
CA THR A 376 8.53 -1.64 -15.54
C THR A 376 8.61 -0.83 -16.83
N ASP A 377 9.82 -0.65 -17.33
CA ASP A 377 10.14 0.09 -18.56
C ASP A 377 9.73 1.58 -18.54
N GLY A 378 9.47 2.19 -17.39
CA GLY A 378 8.98 3.57 -17.19
C GLY A 378 7.47 3.68 -16.85
N LEU A 379 6.81 2.55 -16.58
CA LEU A 379 5.38 2.43 -16.28
C LEU A 379 5.15 1.74 -14.94
N PHE A 380 4.35 2.40 -14.10
CA PHE A 380 3.73 1.81 -12.92
C PHE A 380 2.40 1.15 -13.27
N ALA A 381 1.87 0.33 -12.37
CA ALA A 381 0.52 -0.25 -12.46
C ALA A 381 -0.55 0.85 -12.57
N TYR A 382 -0.32 1.98 -11.90
CA TYR A 382 -1.19 3.16 -11.92
C TYR A 382 -0.36 4.43 -12.09
N ASP A 383 -0.85 5.35 -12.92
CA ASP A 383 -0.16 6.59 -13.20
C ASP A 383 -0.47 7.65 -12.12
N ASN A 384 -1.72 7.69 -11.66
CA ASN A 384 -2.23 8.72 -10.76
C ASN A 384 -2.77 8.13 -9.45
N ASN A 385 -2.61 8.88 -8.37
CA ASN A 385 -3.18 8.63 -7.04
C ASN A 385 -4.01 9.86 -6.63
N TYR A 386 -5.32 9.81 -6.85
CA TYR A 386 -6.23 10.86 -6.41
C TYR A 386 -6.49 10.71 -4.91
N GLN A 387 -6.13 11.72 -4.13
CA GLN A 387 -6.25 11.72 -2.68
C GLN A 387 -6.55 13.12 -2.14
N TYR A 388 -7.11 13.17 -0.93
CA TYR A 388 -7.29 14.40 -0.15
C TYR A 388 -6.74 14.30 1.28
N ASP A 389 -6.27 13.12 1.71
CA ASP A 389 -5.99 12.76 3.09
C ASP A 389 -4.49 12.78 3.43
N TYR A 390 -3.87 13.97 3.42
CA TYR A 390 -2.42 14.10 3.62
C TYR A 390 -1.99 14.10 5.11
N LEU A 391 -2.93 14.25 6.06
CA LEU A 391 -2.69 13.88 7.46
C LEU A 391 -2.85 12.37 7.64
N GLY A 392 -3.92 11.79 7.09
CA GLY A 392 -4.13 10.33 7.06
C GLY A 392 -3.99 9.66 8.43
N LEU A 393 -3.24 8.55 8.52
CA LEU A 393 -2.97 7.82 9.77
C LEU A 393 -2.09 8.58 10.78
N LYS A 394 -1.49 9.73 10.42
CA LYS A 394 -0.80 10.61 11.37
C LYS A 394 -1.79 11.40 12.25
N SER A 395 -3.08 11.33 11.92
CA SER A 395 -4.14 11.92 12.74
C SER A 395 -3.99 11.47 14.19
N PRO A 396 -4.18 12.31 15.21
CA PRO A 396 -4.29 11.88 16.60
C PRO A 396 -5.53 11.03 16.87
N ASP A 397 -6.57 11.06 16.04
CA ASP A 397 -7.75 10.20 16.27
C ASP A 397 -8.52 9.90 14.96
N SER A 398 -9.28 8.80 14.88
CA SER A 398 -10.11 8.41 13.72
C SER A 398 -11.53 8.03 14.13
N ARG A 399 -12.54 8.43 13.37
CA ARG A 399 -13.92 8.43 13.85
C ARG A 399 -14.59 7.06 13.76
N LYS A 400 -15.20 6.59 14.85
CA LYS A 400 -16.01 5.36 14.83
C LYS A 400 -17.48 5.67 14.49
N PRO A 401 -18.11 4.92 13.58
CA PRO A 401 -19.51 5.12 13.21
C PRO A 401 -20.54 5.06 14.35
N SER A 402 -20.25 4.26 15.38
CA SER A 402 -21.09 4.17 16.59
C SER A 402 -21.21 5.49 17.36
N GLU A 403 -20.29 6.44 17.16
CA GLU A 403 -20.16 7.64 17.99
C GLU A 403 -21.08 8.80 17.55
N ALA A 404 -21.80 8.69 16.44
CA ALA A 404 -22.60 9.81 15.94
C ALA A 404 -23.81 9.45 15.06
N GLY A 405 -24.33 8.21 15.13
CA GLY A 405 -25.45 7.79 14.26
C GLY A 405 -25.06 7.62 12.78
N CYS A 406 -23.78 7.37 12.54
CA CYS A 406 -23.20 7.17 11.22
C CYS A 406 -23.36 5.72 10.79
N SER A 407 -23.56 5.52 9.48
CA SER A 407 -23.72 4.18 8.91
C SER A 407 -22.38 3.47 8.63
N GLY A 408 -21.25 4.16 8.79
CA GLY A 408 -19.94 3.70 8.33
C GLY A 408 -19.73 3.84 6.82
N MET A 409 -20.75 4.33 6.10
CA MET A 409 -20.63 4.62 4.68
C MET A 409 -20.05 6.02 4.49
N THR A 410 -18.94 6.10 3.76
CA THR A 410 -18.17 7.31 3.46
C THR A 410 -18.00 7.46 1.95
N ALA A 411 -17.65 8.67 1.50
CA ALA A 411 -17.33 8.90 0.10
C ALA A 411 -16.33 10.04 -0.10
N ASN A 412 -15.46 9.88 -1.11
CA ASN A 412 -14.71 10.98 -1.71
C ASN A 412 -15.20 11.23 -3.13
N VAL A 413 -15.26 12.50 -3.54
CA VAL A 413 -15.61 12.91 -4.90
C VAL A 413 -14.40 13.53 -5.58
N PHE A 414 -13.93 12.89 -6.63
CA PHE A 414 -12.79 13.32 -7.42
C PHE A 414 -13.23 13.89 -8.77
N THR A 415 -12.31 14.57 -9.45
CA THR A 415 -12.49 15.01 -10.84
C THR A 415 -11.29 14.55 -11.65
N ALA A 416 -11.54 13.77 -12.70
CA ALA A 416 -10.51 13.23 -13.56
C ALA A 416 -9.72 14.37 -14.25
N ALA A 417 -8.39 14.32 -14.17
CA ALA A 417 -7.51 15.33 -14.78
C ALA A 417 -7.37 15.13 -16.30
N SER A 418 -7.50 13.89 -16.76
CA SER A 418 -7.30 13.44 -18.14
C SER A 418 -8.35 12.41 -18.55
N ASP A 419 -8.30 11.98 -19.80
CA ASP A 419 -9.00 10.77 -20.22
C ASP A 419 -8.23 9.56 -19.66
N GLU A 420 -8.85 8.82 -18.74
CA GLU A 420 -8.18 7.82 -17.91
C GLU A 420 -9.11 6.64 -17.58
N LEU A 421 -8.52 5.56 -17.05
CA LEU A 421 -9.21 4.40 -16.50
C LEU A 421 -8.99 4.37 -14.99
N LEU A 422 -10.06 4.48 -14.21
CA LEU A 422 -10.04 4.14 -12.79
C LEU A 422 -10.00 2.62 -12.65
N GLN A 423 -8.96 2.11 -11.98
CA GLN A 423 -8.69 0.68 -11.92
C GLN A 423 -8.65 0.13 -10.50
N ALA A 424 -8.36 0.96 -9.49
CA ALA A 424 -8.37 0.54 -8.10
C ALA A 424 -8.74 1.70 -7.17
N VAL A 425 -9.09 1.36 -5.93
CA VAL A 425 -9.32 2.31 -4.83
C VAL A 425 -8.65 1.82 -3.56
N SER A 426 -8.30 2.71 -2.65
CA SER A 426 -7.74 2.30 -1.36
C SER A 426 -8.83 2.07 -0.31
N VAL A 427 -8.74 0.98 0.44
CA VAL A 427 -9.54 0.74 1.64
C VAL A 427 -8.61 0.82 2.87
N MET A 428 -8.93 1.71 3.81
CA MET A 428 -8.21 1.85 5.07
C MET A 428 -8.95 1.15 6.21
N THR A 429 -8.31 0.19 6.87
CA THR A 429 -8.91 -0.63 7.94
C THR A 429 -8.14 -0.48 9.23
N ALA A 430 -8.85 -0.33 10.35
CA ALA A 430 -8.23 -0.24 11.67
C ALA A 430 -7.99 -1.61 12.31
N GLU A 431 -8.78 -2.63 11.96
CA GLU A 431 -8.71 -3.98 12.54
C GLU A 431 -8.69 -5.07 11.46
N PRO A 432 -8.19 -6.28 11.77
CA PRO A 432 -8.20 -7.40 10.83
C PRO A 432 -9.62 -7.94 10.55
N ASP A 433 -9.72 -8.82 9.55
CA ASP A 433 -10.97 -9.48 9.14
C ASP A 433 -12.13 -8.52 8.82
N CYS A 434 -11.81 -7.32 8.33
CA CYS A 434 -12.78 -6.37 7.83
C CYS A 434 -13.37 -6.82 6.49
N THR A 435 -14.54 -6.28 6.16
CA THR A 435 -15.09 -6.35 4.80
C THR A 435 -15.41 -4.96 4.28
N ALA A 436 -15.23 -4.74 2.98
CA ALA A 436 -15.57 -3.47 2.34
C ALA A 436 -16.57 -3.69 1.20
N ASP A 437 -17.64 -2.89 1.21
CA ASP A 437 -18.49 -2.69 0.04
C ASP A 437 -18.01 -1.41 -0.68
N ILE A 438 -17.70 -1.51 -1.97
CA ILE A 438 -17.13 -0.43 -2.80
C ILE A 438 -18.08 -0.15 -3.97
N GLN A 439 -18.44 1.11 -4.17
CA GLN A 439 -19.28 1.55 -5.27
C GLN A 439 -18.69 2.79 -5.93
N ILE A 440 -18.70 2.82 -7.26
CA ILE A 440 -18.23 3.95 -8.05
C ILE A 440 -19.41 4.57 -8.79
N TYR A 441 -19.63 5.87 -8.58
CA TYR A 441 -20.66 6.62 -9.27
C TYR A 441 -20.06 7.71 -10.14
N LYS A 442 -20.56 7.87 -11.37
CA LYS A 442 -20.36 9.11 -12.14
C LYS A 442 -21.39 10.13 -11.69
N VAL A 443 -20.92 11.29 -11.25
CA VAL A 443 -21.76 12.30 -10.62
C VAL A 443 -21.63 13.65 -11.32
N ALA A 444 -22.70 14.44 -11.28
CA ALA A 444 -22.60 15.84 -11.69
C ALA A 444 -21.76 16.62 -10.66
N ALA A 445 -20.88 17.50 -11.15
CA ALA A 445 -20.07 18.36 -10.29
C ALA A 445 -20.97 19.16 -9.31
N GLY A 446 -20.63 19.12 -8.03
CA GLY A 446 -21.38 19.81 -6.96
C GLY A 446 -22.69 19.13 -6.55
N THR A 447 -22.94 17.87 -6.91
CA THR A 447 -24.07 17.12 -6.34
C THR A 447 -23.90 16.96 -4.83
N THR A 448 -25.01 16.90 -4.08
CA THR A 448 -25.02 16.64 -2.63
C THR A 448 -25.49 15.22 -2.29
N ASP A 449 -25.91 14.45 -3.31
CA ASP A 449 -26.26 13.03 -3.18
C ASP A 449 -25.32 12.23 -4.08
N HIS A 450 -24.34 11.59 -3.45
CA HIS A 450 -23.24 10.89 -4.14
C HIS A 450 -23.62 9.47 -4.57
N THR A 451 -24.85 9.06 -4.28
CA THR A 451 -25.49 7.83 -4.76
C THR A 451 -26.56 8.10 -5.83
N SER A 452 -26.82 9.37 -6.17
CA SER A 452 -27.82 9.76 -7.18
C SER A 452 -27.31 9.70 -8.63
N GLY A 453 -26.01 9.50 -8.80
CA GLY A 453 -25.35 9.40 -10.11
C GLY A 453 -25.56 8.07 -10.82
N GLU A 454 -24.86 7.88 -11.92
CA GLU A 454 -24.81 6.58 -12.60
C GLU A 454 -23.83 5.66 -11.84
N LEU A 455 -24.34 4.55 -11.28
CA LEU A 455 -23.50 3.48 -10.72
C LEU A 455 -22.77 2.77 -11.87
N VAL A 456 -21.45 2.88 -11.91
CA VAL A 456 -20.61 2.36 -12.99
C VAL A 456 -19.73 1.17 -12.58
N ALA A 457 -19.48 0.98 -11.28
CA ALA A 457 -18.82 -0.22 -10.76
C ALA A 457 -19.27 -0.50 -9.31
N GLU A 458 -19.31 -1.78 -8.94
CA GLU A 458 -19.70 -2.23 -7.59
C GLU A 458 -18.99 -3.53 -7.22
N GLN A 459 -18.51 -3.59 -5.98
CA GLN A 459 -17.95 -4.80 -5.37
C GLN A 459 -18.44 -4.89 -3.92
N GLU A 460 -19.21 -5.91 -3.61
CA GLU A 460 -19.68 -6.16 -2.25
C GLU A 460 -18.75 -7.14 -1.51
N SER A 461 -18.59 -6.89 -0.21
CA SER A 461 -17.94 -7.79 0.76
C SER A 461 -16.54 -8.23 0.35
N VAL A 462 -15.72 -7.30 -0.13
CA VAL A 462 -14.29 -7.52 -0.33
C VAL A 462 -13.66 -7.83 1.02
N SER A 463 -12.99 -8.96 1.13
CA SER A 463 -12.36 -9.40 2.39
C SER A 463 -11.01 -8.72 2.55
N VAL A 464 -10.79 -8.08 3.71
CA VAL A 464 -9.56 -7.40 4.08
C VAL A 464 -9.02 -8.06 5.35
N PRO A 465 -8.08 -9.02 5.25
CA PRO A 465 -7.71 -9.89 6.36
C PRO A 465 -6.85 -9.21 7.44
N TYR A 466 -6.14 -8.14 7.08
CA TYR A 466 -5.27 -7.40 7.98
C TYR A 466 -5.75 -5.95 8.12
N ALA A 467 -5.45 -5.32 9.25
CA ALA A 467 -5.55 -3.88 9.37
C ALA A 467 -4.51 -3.19 8.45
N GLY A 468 -4.68 -1.90 8.21
CA GLY A 468 -3.76 -1.09 7.41
C GLY A 468 -4.38 -0.57 6.12
N TYR A 469 -3.52 -0.36 5.12
CA TYR A 469 -3.83 0.30 3.86
C TYR A 469 -3.83 -0.70 2.71
N HIS A 470 -4.93 -0.80 1.97
CA HIS A 470 -5.13 -1.83 0.95
C HIS A 470 -5.58 -1.24 -0.37
N THR A 471 -4.83 -1.46 -1.45
CA THR A 471 -5.28 -1.12 -2.81
C THR A 471 -6.14 -2.26 -3.36
N ILE A 472 -7.43 -1.98 -3.56
CA ILE A 472 -8.42 -2.93 -4.08
C ILE A 472 -8.66 -2.67 -5.55
N GLU A 473 -8.22 -3.60 -6.39
CA GLU A 473 -8.55 -3.61 -7.82
C GLU A 473 -10.06 -3.70 -8.05
N LEU A 474 -10.56 -2.89 -8.97
CA LEU A 474 -11.93 -2.98 -9.46
C LEU A 474 -12.05 -4.16 -10.43
N LYS A 475 -13.10 -4.98 -10.28
CA LYS A 475 -13.45 -6.06 -11.23
C LYS A 475 -13.47 -5.60 -12.69
N GLU A 476 -13.93 -4.39 -12.94
CA GLU A 476 -14.00 -3.79 -14.26
C GLU A 476 -13.49 -2.33 -14.17
N PRO A 477 -12.49 -1.94 -14.98
CA PRO A 477 -12.05 -0.56 -15.05
C PRO A 477 -13.15 0.41 -15.47
N VAL A 478 -13.17 1.60 -14.89
CA VAL A 478 -14.13 2.66 -15.21
C VAL A 478 -13.47 3.72 -16.09
N SER A 479 -13.99 3.93 -17.30
CA SER A 479 -13.52 4.99 -18.18
C SER A 479 -14.01 6.36 -17.70
N LEU A 480 -13.07 7.29 -17.54
CA LEU A 480 -13.30 8.66 -17.13
C LEU A 480 -12.85 9.61 -18.25
N LYS A 481 -13.58 10.71 -18.42
CA LYS A 481 -13.18 11.82 -19.30
C LYS A 481 -12.57 12.95 -18.49
N ALA A 482 -11.63 13.68 -19.08
CA ALA A 482 -11.07 14.86 -18.45
C ALA A 482 -12.18 15.82 -17.98
N GLY A 483 -12.16 16.20 -16.70
CA GLY A 483 -13.16 17.04 -16.05
C GLY A 483 -14.43 16.31 -15.59
N GLU A 484 -14.55 14.99 -15.81
CA GLU A 484 -15.66 14.18 -15.29
C GLU A 484 -15.48 13.93 -13.79
N SER A 485 -16.53 14.18 -13.01
CA SER A 485 -16.53 13.90 -11.57
C SER A 485 -17.04 12.50 -11.27
N PHE A 486 -16.38 11.83 -10.32
CA PHE A 486 -16.76 10.50 -9.86
C PHE A 486 -16.67 10.42 -8.33
N ALA A 487 -17.62 9.70 -7.73
CA ALA A 487 -17.63 9.41 -6.31
C ALA A 487 -17.17 7.98 -6.07
N VAL A 488 -16.23 7.81 -5.16
CA VAL A 488 -15.86 6.52 -4.57
C VAL A 488 -16.58 6.41 -3.24
N VAL A 489 -17.51 5.46 -3.13
CA VAL A 489 -18.31 5.22 -1.94
C VAL A 489 -17.85 3.90 -1.31
N GLU A 490 -17.53 3.95 -0.02
CA GLU A 490 -17.08 2.78 0.74
C GLU A 490 -17.95 2.56 1.96
N THR A 491 -18.25 1.30 2.26
CA THR A 491 -18.79 0.89 3.57
C THR A 491 -17.88 -0.19 4.13
N ILE A 492 -17.07 0.19 5.11
CA ILE A 492 -16.16 -0.72 5.80
C ILE A 492 -16.88 -1.29 7.02
N LYS A 493 -16.85 -2.61 7.17
CA LYS A 493 -17.43 -3.34 8.29
C LYS A 493 -16.35 -4.12 9.00
N ASN A 494 -16.25 -3.88 10.30
CA ASN A 494 -15.41 -4.58 11.24
C ASN A 494 -15.85 -6.05 11.38
N SER A 495 -15.01 -6.85 12.04
CA SER A 495 -15.23 -8.28 12.27
C SER A 495 -16.54 -8.57 13.04
N ASP A 496 -16.96 -7.64 13.89
CA ASP A 496 -18.21 -7.67 14.65
C ASP A 496 -19.44 -7.18 13.86
N GLY A 497 -19.22 -6.71 12.62
CA GLY A 497 -20.22 -6.17 11.71
C GLY A 497 -20.54 -4.69 11.90
N ASN A 498 -19.90 -4.00 12.85
CA ASN A 498 -20.04 -2.55 13.00
C ASN A 498 -19.31 -1.82 11.89
N GLY A 499 -19.85 -0.67 11.46
CA GLY A 499 -19.19 0.15 10.46
C GLY A 499 -17.89 0.77 11.00
N TYR A 500 -16.94 1.09 10.12
CA TYR A 500 -15.78 1.95 10.38
C TYR A 500 -15.71 3.11 9.35
N ALA A 501 -15.23 4.29 9.76
CA ALA A 501 -15.10 5.46 8.89
C ALA A 501 -13.69 6.07 9.06
N PRO A 502 -12.73 5.78 8.15
CA PRO A 502 -11.38 6.30 8.24
C PRO A 502 -11.37 7.77 7.82
N ILE A 503 -11.56 8.67 8.79
CA ILE A 503 -11.58 10.11 8.57
C ILE A 503 -10.41 10.72 9.32
N GLU A 504 -9.61 11.53 8.63
CA GLU A 504 -8.49 12.23 9.27
C GLU A 504 -9.02 13.33 10.22
N ARG A 505 -8.33 13.51 11.34
CA ARG A 505 -8.72 14.50 12.35
C ARG A 505 -7.49 15.12 12.96
N GLY A 506 -7.43 16.45 12.93
CA GLY A 506 -6.36 17.23 13.54
C GLY A 506 -6.97 18.40 14.34
N SER A 507 -6.40 18.73 15.50
CA SER A 507 -6.89 19.89 16.26
C SER A 507 -6.52 21.22 15.59
N GLY A 508 -5.45 21.23 14.78
CA GLY A 508 -4.85 22.45 14.26
C GLY A 508 -4.22 23.32 15.34
N GLU A 509 -4.22 22.88 16.60
CA GLU A 509 -3.59 23.55 17.73
C GLU A 509 -2.15 23.06 17.92
N VAL A 510 -1.33 23.89 18.57
CA VAL A 510 0.04 23.52 18.90
C VAL A 510 0.02 22.64 20.13
N VAL A 511 0.54 21.43 20.00
CA VAL A 511 0.58 20.41 21.04
C VAL A 511 2.02 20.00 21.30
N ASP A 512 2.29 19.55 22.52
CA ASP A 512 3.61 19.06 22.90
C ASP A 512 3.84 17.68 22.28
N LEU A 513 4.98 17.54 21.61
CA LEU A 513 5.44 16.25 21.16
C LEU A 513 6.05 15.55 22.37
N GLU A 514 5.45 14.44 22.80
CA GLU A 514 5.89 13.74 24.00
C GLU A 514 7.28 13.14 23.79
N ASP A 515 8.09 13.24 24.84
CA ASP A 515 9.27 12.42 25.05
C ASP A 515 8.85 11.37 26.09
N ASP A 516 8.69 10.11 25.66
CA ASP A 516 8.21 9.02 26.52
C ASP A 516 9.13 8.78 27.75
N GLU A 517 10.34 9.35 27.76
CA GLU A 517 11.27 9.30 28.90
C GLU A 517 11.00 10.39 29.97
N VAL A 518 10.18 11.40 29.68
CA VAL A 518 10.02 12.58 30.56
C VAL A 518 8.61 12.66 31.15
N THR A 519 8.52 12.56 32.48
CA THR A 519 7.24 12.59 33.23
C THR A 519 6.51 13.94 33.23
N GLU A 520 7.11 14.99 32.67
CA GLU A 520 6.52 16.32 32.48
C GLU A 520 6.89 16.85 31.09
N SER A 521 5.91 17.33 30.33
CA SER A 521 6.20 18.03 29.07
C SER A 521 7.16 19.19 29.30
N THR A 522 8.27 19.20 28.57
CA THR A 522 9.25 20.30 28.61
C THR A 522 8.76 21.53 27.84
N GLY A 523 7.76 21.37 26.94
CA GLY A 523 7.31 22.39 26.01
C GLY A 523 8.38 22.88 25.02
N GLU A 524 9.49 22.15 24.92
CA GLU A 524 10.64 22.49 24.09
C GLU A 524 10.41 22.12 22.63
N THR A 525 9.80 20.95 22.37
CA THR A 525 9.43 20.47 21.03
C THR A 525 7.92 20.40 20.90
N THR A 526 7.36 21.08 19.90
CA THR A 526 5.90 21.16 19.70
C THR A 526 5.55 21.01 18.23
N VAL A 527 4.42 20.36 17.96
CA VAL A 527 3.89 20.12 16.62
C VAL A 527 2.46 20.60 16.49
N ARG A 528 1.94 20.65 15.25
CA ARG A 528 0.54 20.87 14.94
C ARG A 528 0.05 19.77 14.00
N TYR A 529 -1.06 19.12 14.34
CA TYR A 529 -1.73 18.16 13.46
C TYR A 529 -2.77 18.92 12.62
N ILE A 530 -2.50 19.07 11.33
CA ILE A 530 -3.33 19.85 10.41
C ILE A 530 -4.11 18.90 9.52
N ALA A 531 -5.43 18.90 9.68
CA ALA A 531 -6.38 18.31 8.75
C ALA A 531 -7.15 19.45 8.08
N ASP A 532 -7.49 19.31 6.80
CA ASP A 532 -8.34 20.24 6.07
C ASP A 532 -9.38 19.45 5.27
N VAL A 533 -10.49 20.12 4.93
CA VAL A 533 -11.52 19.54 4.06
C VAL A 533 -12.28 20.66 3.39
N ALA A 534 -12.29 20.66 2.06
CA ALA A 534 -13.05 21.61 1.26
C ALA A 534 -14.47 21.09 0.99
N GLU A 535 -15.41 22.03 0.88
CA GLU A 535 -16.79 21.69 0.49
C GLU A 535 -16.80 20.89 -0.80
N GLY A 536 -17.47 19.74 -0.78
CA GLY A 536 -17.61 18.89 -1.95
C GLY A 536 -16.59 17.76 -2.09
N GLN A 537 -15.58 17.67 -1.22
CA GLN A 537 -14.54 16.62 -1.30
C GLN A 537 -14.99 15.31 -0.64
N SER A 538 -15.33 15.37 0.64
CA SER A 538 -15.48 14.20 1.50
C SER A 538 -16.79 14.19 2.24
N PHE A 539 -17.40 13.00 2.36
CA PHE A 539 -18.76 12.84 2.88
C PHE A 539 -18.90 11.65 3.80
N LEU A 540 -19.76 11.80 4.79
CA LEU A 540 -20.15 10.74 5.72
C LEU A 540 -21.67 10.59 5.71
N HIS A 541 -22.15 9.35 5.60
CA HIS A 541 -23.58 9.09 5.60
C HIS A 541 -24.11 8.88 7.03
N LYS A 542 -24.93 9.83 7.47
CA LYS A 542 -25.46 9.95 8.84
C LYS A 542 -26.96 10.15 8.81
N GLU A 543 -27.68 9.43 9.66
CA GLU A 543 -29.16 9.54 9.79
C GLU A 543 -29.94 9.43 8.46
N GLY A 544 -29.42 8.68 7.49
CA GLY A 544 -30.07 8.47 6.19
C GLY A 544 -29.81 9.55 5.14
N ALA A 545 -28.82 10.42 5.35
CA ALA A 545 -28.39 11.43 4.39
C ALA A 545 -26.87 11.57 4.35
N TRP A 546 -26.36 12.03 3.20
CA TRP A 546 -24.97 12.43 3.05
C TRP A 546 -24.71 13.76 3.75
N VAL A 547 -23.67 13.82 4.58
CA VAL A 547 -23.17 15.03 5.23
C VAL A 547 -21.81 15.34 4.65
N ASP A 548 -21.66 16.56 4.14
CA ASP A 548 -20.39 17.14 3.70
C ASP A 548 -19.51 17.40 4.93
N LEU A 549 -18.32 16.78 4.97
CA LEU A 549 -17.45 16.84 6.14
C LEU A 549 -16.93 18.26 6.43
N ALA A 550 -16.86 19.13 5.41
CA ALA A 550 -16.55 20.56 5.60
C ALA A 550 -17.60 21.29 6.45
N LYS A 551 -18.78 20.69 6.66
CA LYS A 551 -19.90 21.25 7.43
C LYS A 551 -20.19 20.47 8.71
N ASP A 552 -19.47 19.38 8.97
CA ASP A 552 -19.75 18.49 10.10
C ASP A 552 -19.14 18.98 11.43
N GLY A 553 -18.24 19.97 11.37
CA GLY A 553 -17.67 20.64 12.54
C GLY A 553 -16.65 19.79 13.29
N THR A 554 -16.45 20.11 14.57
CA THR A 554 -15.49 19.41 15.45
C THR A 554 -16.15 18.24 16.16
N ASP A 555 -15.47 17.08 16.22
CA ASP A 555 -15.93 15.89 16.94
C ASP A 555 -14.76 15.19 17.65
N GLY A 556 -14.91 14.96 18.95
CA GLY A 556 -13.83 14.50 19.83
C GLY A 556 -12.86 15.60 20.27
N VAL A 557 -11.89 15.21 21.09
CA VAL A 557 -10.80 16.06 21.55
C VAL A 557 -9.48 15.31 21.47
N ASP A 558 -8.37 16.02 21.23
CA ASP A 558 -7.04 15.43 21.35
C ASP A 558 -6.66 15.16 22.82
N LYS A 559 -5.49 14.58 23.03
CA LYS A 559 -4.96 14.26 24.37
C LYS A 559 -4.84 15.48 25.29
N GLU A 560 -4.70 16.68 24.73
CA GLU A 560 -4.59 17.94 25.48
C GLU A 560 -5.96 18.60 25.71
N GLY A 561 -7.03 18.01 25.17
CA GLY A 561 -8.40 18.47 25.30
C GLY A 561 -8.81 19.50 24.24
N HIS A 562 -8.01 19.71 23.19
CA HIS A 562 -8.39 20.59 22.09
C HIS A 562 -9.39 19.89 21.18
N ALA A 563 -10.38 20.63 20.69
CA ALA A 563 -11.38 20.10 19.78
C ALA A 563 -10.73 19.64 18.47
N LEU A 564 -11.03 18.42 18.03
CA LEU A 564 -10.54 17.88 16.78
C LEU A 564 -11.38 18.38 15.61
N GLN A 565 -10.72 18.92 14.58
CA GLN A 565 -11.36 19.28 13.32
C GLN A 565 -11.41 18.05 12.42
N THR A 566 -12.54 17.86 11.76
CA THR A 566 -12.74 16.79 10.77
C THR A 566 -12.05 17.17 9.46
N GLY A 567 -11.25 16.26 8.89
CA GLY A 567 -10.68 16.38 7.54
C GLY A 567 -11.36 15.44 6.54
N ASN A 568 -10.63 14.99 5.53
CA ASN A 568 -11.13 14.10 4.50
C ASN A 568 -11.23 12.64 4.96
N VAL A 569 -12.03 11.87 4.21
CA VAL A 569 -12.04 10.41 4.33
C VAL A 569 -10.76 9.90 3.66
N MET A 570 -10.11 8.90 4.25
CA MET A 570 -8.92 8.23 3.73
C MET A 570 -9.28 7.23 2.61
N ILE A 571 -9.80 7.78 1.51
CA ILE A 571 -10.08 7.06 0.26
C ILE A 571 -9.21 7.66 -0.83
N LYS A 572 -8.46 6.80 -1.53
CA LYS A 572 -7.66 7.13 -2.70
C LYS A 572 -8.19 6.40 -3.93
N ALA A 573 -8.01 7.00 -5.10
CA ALA A 573 -8.42 6.42 -6.37
C ALA A 573 -7.25 6.33 -7.35
N PHE A 574 -7.03 5.14 -7.91
CA PHE A 574 -5.88 4.83 -8.75
C PHE A 574 -6.28 4.73 -10.21
N THR A 575 -5.69 5.58 -11.04
CA THR A 575 -6.02 5.63 -12.46
C THR A 575 -4.80 5.45 -13.34
N THR A 576 -5.07 5.01 -14.56
CA THR A 576 -4.11 4.93 -15.66
C THR A 576 -4.59 5.83 -16.78
N ASN A 577 -3.73 6.71 -17.27
CA ASN A 577 -4.05 7.54 -18.43
C ASN A 577 -4.30 6.65 -19.64
N LEU A 578 -5.32 6.97 -20.45
CA LEU A 578 -5.54 6.28 -21.71
C LEU A 578 -4.44 6.65 -22.70
N ASP A 579 -3.91 5.64 -23.41
CA ASP A 579 -2.90 5.86 -24.44
C ASP A 579 -3.38 6.91 -25.45
N SER A 580 -2.55 7.93 -25.65
CA SER A 580 -2.87 9.06 -26.53
C SER A 580 -2.66 8.76 -28.01
N CYS A 581 -2.12 7.59 -28.39
CA CYS A 581 -2.03 7.13 -29.78
C CYS A 581 -2.14 5.61 -29.96
N THR A 582 -3.20 5.15 -30.63
CA THR A 582 -3.44 3.72 -30.93
C THR A 582 -3.65 3.46 -32.43
N LEU A 583 -3.34 2.24 -32.87
CA LEU A 583 -3.65 1.79 -34.23
C LEU A 583 -5.11 1.30 -34.32
N ALA A 584 -6.03 2.24 -34.54
CA ALA A 584 -7.48 1.98 -34.56
C ALA A 584 -7.97 1.14 -35.76
N GLY A 585 -7.17 1.05 -36.83
CA GLY A 585 -7.52 0.18 -37.96
C GLY A 585 -6.37 -0.02 -38.94
N LEU A 586 -6.44 -1.10 -39.73
CA LEU A 586 -5.47 -1.38 -40.78
C LEU A 586 -6.18 -2.08 -41.95
N SER A 587 -6.08 -1.51 -43.15
CA SER A 587 -6.45 -2.19 -44.40
C SER A 587 -5.22 -2.60 -45.19
N ILE A 588 -5.30 -3.75 -45.86
CA ILE A 588 -4.21 -4.30 -46.68
C ILE A 588 -4.75 -4.56 -48.08
N GLU A 589 -4.07 -4.00 -49.07
CA GLU A 589 -4.31 -4.27 -50.49
C GLU A 589 -3.21 -5.21 -51.03
N ALA A 590 -3.61 -6.34 -51.62
CA ALA A 590 -2.70 -7.27 -52.27
C ALA A 590 -2.52 -6.93 -53.75
N LEU A 591 -1.30 -7.01 -54.27
CA LEU A 591 -0.94 -6.61 -55.62
C LEU A 591 -0.13 -7.72 -56.33
N ASN A 592 -0.40 -7.94 -57.61
CA ASN A 592 0.39 -8.86 -58.45
C ASN A 592 1.71 -8.25 -58.95
N ALA A 593 2.48 -9.00 -59.73
CA ALA A 593 3.77 -8.57 -60.29
C ALA A 593 3.67 -7.31 -61.18
N GLU A 594 2.53 -7.09 -61.82
CA GLU A 594 2.24 -5.92 -62.66
C GLU A 594 1.70 -4.72 -61.85
N GLY A 595 1.58 -4.86 -60.53
CA GLY A 595 1.05 -3.82 -59.64
C GLY A 595 -0.47 -3.66 -59.69
N GLN A 596 -1.20 -4.66 -60.19
CA GLN A 596 -2.66 -4.68 -60.23
C GLN A 596 -3.22 -5.25 -58.92
N SER A 597 -4.29 -4.65 -58.44
CA SER A 597 -4.99 -5.08 -57.22
C SER A 597 -5.61 -6.47 -57.37
N LEU A 598 -5.29 -7.36 -56.44
CA LEU A 598 -5.90 -8.67 -56.25
C LEU A 598 -7.02 -8.64 -55.20
N GLY A 599 -7.30 -7.47 -54.63
CA GLY A 599 -8.29 -7.24 -53.60
C GLY A 599 -7.69 -6.62 -52.33
N SER A 600 -8.56 -6.07 -51.50
CA SER A 600 -8.22 -5.51 -50.19
C SER A 600 -9.03 -6.18 -49.07
N GLN A 601 -8.47 -6.18 -47.87
CA GLN A 601 -9.14 -6.67 -46.68
C GLN A 601 -8.84 -5.77 -45.47
N GLN A 602 -9.82 -5.65 -44.59
CA GLN A 602 -9.63 -5.06 -43.27
C GLN A 602 -8.97 -6.08 -42.35
N VAL A 603 -8.00 -5.63 -41.56
CA VAL A 603 -7.42 -6.39 -40.48
C VAL A 603 -8.33 -6.20 -39.26
N THR A 604 -9.09 -7.23 -38.94
CA THR A 604 -9.95 -7.25 -37.75
C THR A 604 -9.25 -7.87 -36.54
N GLU A 605 -8.17 -8.61 -36.76
CA GLU A 605 -7.31 -9.18 -35.72
C GLU A 605 -5.85 -9.17 -36.19
N PHE A 606 -4.92 -8.70 -35.34
CA PHE A 606 -3.48 -8.68 -35.62
C PHE A 606 -2.87 -10.07 -35.41
N SER A 607 -3.24 -11.00 -36.30
CA SER A 607 -2.76 -12.38 -36.31
C SER A 607 -2.16 -12.75 -37.69
N LYS A 608 -2.48 -13.93 -38.22
CA LYS A 608 -1.99 -14.39 -39.53
C LYS A 608 -2.98 -14.01 -40.63
N ILE A 609 -2.52 -13.21 -41.60
CA ILE A 609 -3.32 -12.72 -42.70
C ILE A 609 -3.15 -13.58 -43.95
N MET A 610 -4.26 -14.10 -44.47
CA MET A 610 -4.29 -14.84 -45.74
C MET A 610 -4.40 -13.87 -46.91
N LEU A 611 -3.46 -13.94 -47.84
CA LEU A 611 -3.41 -13.14 -49.06
C LEU A 611 -3.86 -13.96 -50.29
N PRO A 612 -4.46 -13.32 -51.31
CA PRO A 612 -4.80 -13.97 -52.57
C PRO A 612 -3.58 -14.63 -53.25
N GLU A 613 -3.82 -15.69 -54.00
CA GLU A 613 -2.79 -16.30 -54.83
C GLU A 613 -2.23 -15.28 -55.84
N GLY A 614 -0.92 -15.33 -56.08
CA GLY A 614 -0.24 -14.41 -57.00
C GLY A 614 0.11 -13.04 -56.40
N THR A 615 -0.06 -12.85 -55.09
CA THR A 615 0.39 -11.64 -54.39
C THR A 615 1.92 -11.57 -54.40
N GLU A 616 2.45 -10.45 -54.91
CA GLU A 616 3.89 -10.16 -55.00
C GLU A 616 4.27 -8.88 -54.21
N THR A 617 3.33 -7.95 -54.03
CA THR A 617 3.50 -6.81 -53.13
C THR A 617 2.21 -6.52 -52.35
N ILE A 618 2.31 -5.79 -51.23
CA ILE A 618 1.15 -5.32 -50.46
C ILE A 618 1.24 -3.81 -50.22
N ARG A 619 0.10 -3.11 -50.16
CA ARG A 619 0.00 -1.72 -49.71
C ARG A 619 -0.81 -1.65 -48.41
N LEU A 620 -0.37 -0.82 -47.48
CA LEU A 620 -0.96 -0.68 -46.16
C LEU A 620 -1.72 0.65 -46.04
N MET A 621 -2.85 0.63 -45.34
CA MET A 621 -3.64 1.81 -45.03
C MET A 621 -3.99 1.78 -43.54
N PRO A 622 -3.05 2.16 -42.66
CA PRO A 622 -3.30 2.26 -41.23
C PRO A 622 -4.13 3.50 -40.90
N THR A 623 -4.98 3.39 -39.88
CA THR A 623 -5.71 4.50 -39.26
C THR A 623 -5.26 4.60 -37.82
N LEU A 624 -4.73 5.75 -37.43
CA LEU A 624 -4.42 6.07 -36.04
C LEU A 624 -5.59 6.78 -35.39
N GLU A 625 -5.78 6.53 -34.11
CA GLU A 625 -6.63 7.32 -33.24
C GLU A 625 -5.75 7.99 -32.18
N GLY A 626 -5.94 9.30 -31.98
CA GLY A 626 -5.11 10.12 -31.09
C GLY A 626 -3.93 10.84 -31.76
N GLU A 627 -3.12 11.55 -30.96
CA GLU A 627 -1.96 12.33 -31.42
C GLU A 627 -0.67 11.52 -31.21
N GLY A 628 0.02 11.19 -32.31
CA GLY A 628 1.22 10.37 -32.27
C GLY A 628 1.80 10.06 -33.64
N THR A 629 2.80 9.19 -33.67
CA THR A 629 3.47 8.71 -34.89
C THR A 629 3.32 7.21 -35.04
N LEU A 630 3.38 6.72 -36.28
CA LEU A 630 3.39 5.29 -36.60
C LEU A 630 4.66 4.96 -37.37
N MET A 631 5.43 4.02 -36.85
CA MET A 631 6.55 3.39 -37.54
C MET A 631 6.13 1.98 -37.97
N ILE A 632 6.47 1.59 -39.20
CA ILE A 632 6.23 0.24 -39.71
C ILE A 632 7.59 -0.34 -40.11
N THR A 633 7.91 -1.55 -39.64
CA THR A 633 9.13 -2.24 -40.02
C THR A 633 8.85 -3.60 -40.65
N ALA A 634 9.63 -3.95 -41.67
CA ALA A 634 9.62 -5.23 -42.37
C ALA A 634 11.07 -5.75 -42.45
N ALA A 635 11.33 -6.97 -41.97
CA ALA A 635 12.68 -7.54 -41.90
C ALA A 635 13.74 -6.58 -41.29
N GLY A 636 13.35 -5.86 -40.22
CA GLY A 636 14.21 -4.90 -39.52
C GLY A 636 14.43 -3.56 -40.22
N GLN A 637 13.75 -3.27 -41.33
CA GLN A 637 13.84 -1.98 -42.04
C GLN A 637 12.52 -1.21 -41.98
N THR A 638 12.60 0.11 -41.77
CA THR A 638 11.43 0.99 -41.83
C THR A 638 10.85 1.04 -43.24
N VAL A 639 9.55 0.81 -43.35
CA VAL A 639 8.79 0.81 -44.61
C VAL A 639 7.66 1.84 -44.55
N SER A 640 7.31 2.42 -45.70
CA SER A 640 6.20 3.37 -45.80
C SER A 640 4.89 2.62 -46.05
N ALA A 641 3.81 3.05 -45.38
CA ALA A 641 2.47 2.56 -45.67
C ALA A 641 2.00 2.91 -47.10
N GLU A 642 2.47 4.05 -47.64
CA GLU A 642 2.04 4.56 -48.95
C GLU A 642 2.67 3.78 -50.13
N ALA A 643 3.79 3.10 -49.90
CA ALA A 643 4.54 2.37 -50.92
C ALA A 643 4.25 0.86 -50.87
N PRO A 644 4.17 0.17 -52.02
CA PRO A 644 4.07 -1.29 -52.03
C PRO A 644 5.29 -1.97 -51.38
N ILE A 645 5.04 -2.86 -50.43
CA ILE A 645 6.04 -3.68 -49.73
C ILE A 645 6.17 -5.02 -50.43
N SER A 646 7.39 -5.46 -50.70
CA SER A 646 7.63 -6.69 -51.45
C SER A 646 7.39 -7.95 -50.62
N LYS A 647 6.98 -9.02 -51.31
CA LYS A 647 6.78 -10.36 -50.76
C LYS A 647 7.94 -10.88 -49.92
N ASP A 648 9.17 -10.66 -50.37
CA ASP A 648 10.37 -11.08 -49.64
C ASP A 648 10.51 -10.35 -48.31
N GLN A 649 10.02 -9.11 -48.20
CA GLN A 649 10.08 -8.32 -46.97
C GLN A 649 8.99 -8.69 -45.97
N PHE A 650 7.74 -8.90 -46.41
CA PHE A 650 6.63 -9.15 -45.47
C PHE A 650 6.46 -10.64 -45.09
N LEU A 651 7.00 -11.60 -45.85
CA LEU A 651 6.93 -13.03 -45.51
C LEU A 651 8.01 -13.52 -44.54
N GLN A 652 9.08 -12.74 -44.31
CA GLN A 652 10.23 -13.19 -43.52
C GLN A 652 9.91 -13.21 -42.01
N GLU A 653 9.55 -12.06 -41.44
CA GLU A 653 9.21 -11.90 -40.01
C GLU A 653 7.83 -11.25 -39.81
N GLY A 654 7.08 -11.04 -40.89
CA GLY A 654 5.88 -10.22 -40.87
C GLY A 654 6.19 -8.73 -40.87
N LEU A 655 5.21 -7.94 -40.45
CA LEU A 655 5.32 -6.50 -40.22
C LEU A 655 5.17 -6.20 -38.74
N ILE A 656 5.98 -5.26 -38.25
CA ILE A 656 5.87 -4.71 -36.89
C ILE A 656 5.41 -3.26 -37.03
N PHE A 657 4.29 -2.94 -36.41
CA PHE A 657 3.74 -1.58 -36.32
C PHE A 657 4.02 -1.06 -34.92
N THR A 658 4.62 0.10 -34.82
CA THR A 658 4.97 0.75 -33.55
C THR A 658 4.32 2.12 -33.54
N THR A 659 3.32 2.34 -32.68
CA THR A 659 2.78 3.68 -32.44
C THR A 659 3.50 4.33 -31.29
N GLN A 660 3.78 5.62 -31.41
CA GLN A 660 4.38 6.42 -30.35
C GLN A 660 3.54 7.67 -30.12
N ALA A 661 3.05 7.86 -28.91
CA ALA A 661 2.32 9.07 -28.53
C ALA A 661 3.17 10.34 -28.63
N THR A 662 2.52 11.50 -28.82
CA THR A 662 3.18 12.81 -28.72
C THR A 662 3.43 13.28 -27.29
N GLY A 663 2.84 12.63 -26.28
CA GLY A 663 3.04 12.92 -24.84
C GLY A 663 3.32 11.66 -24.03
N PRO A 664 3.99 11.76 -22.87
CA PRO A 664 4.31 10.59 -22.07
C PRO A 664 3.13 10.08 -21.21
N ARG A 665 3.04 8.76 -21.02
CA ARG A 665 2.29 8.13 -19.91
C ARG A 665 3.25 8.04 -18.73
N GLY A 666 2.96 8.76 -17.65
CA GLY A 666 3.93 8.94 -16.56
C GLY A 666 5.21 9.62 -17.05
N ASN A 667 6.38 9.04 -16.73
CA ASN A 667 7.69 9.52 -17.17
C ASN A 667 8.12 9.01 -18.55
N ASN A 668 7.20 8.34 -19.28
CA ASN A 668 7.54 7.47 -20.40
C ASN A 668 6.85 7.85 -21.70
N SER A 669 7.55 7.93 -22.83
CA SER A 669 6.87 8.03 -24.12
C SER A 669 6.14 6.72 -24.44
N GLU A 670 4.81 6.74 -24.56
CA GLU A 670 4.02 5.54 -24.85
C GLU A 670 4.45 4.92 -26.18
N VAL A 671 4.78 3.62 -26.18
CA VAL A 671 5.13 2.88 -27.39
C VAL A 671 4.32 1.58 -27.45
N ASN A 672 3.33 1.51 -28.34
CA ASN A 672 2.56 0.30 -28.58
C ASN A 672 3.11 -0.46 -29.79
N THR A 673 3.24 -1.78 -29.68
CA THR A 673 3.76 -2.63 -30.76
C THR A 673 2.77 -3.71 -31.19
N TYR A 674 2.42 -3.74 -32.48
CA TYR A 674 1.55 -4.73 -33.10
C TYR A 674 2.35 -5.57 -34.12
N ARG A 675 2.15 -6.89 -34.12
CA ARG A 675 2.81 -7.80 -35.08
C ARG A 675 1.79 -8.43 -36.02
N LEU A 676 2.11 -8.46 -37.31
CA LEU A 676 1.26 -9.03 -38.34
C LEU A 676 2.04 -9.99 -39.23
N SER A 677 1.56 -11.22 -39.36
CA SER A 677 2.19 -12.24 -40.20
C SER A 677 1.32 -12.58 -41.41
N PHE A 678 1.89 -13.18 -42.45
CA PHE A 678 1.23 -13.38 -43.74
C PHE A 678 1.36 -14.80 -44.26
N GLU A 679 0.37 -15.26 -45.03
CA GLU A 679 0.45 -16.46 -45.86
C GLU A 679 -0.31 -16.26 -47.17
N ILE A 680 0.25 -16.77 -48.27
CA ILE A 680 -0.35 -16.66 -49.61
C ILE A 680 -1.08 -17.96 -49.92
N LYS A 681 -2.33 -17.85 -50.38
CA LYS A 681 -3.10 -19.02 -50.85
C LYS A 681 -2.35 -19.72 -51.98
N THR A 682 -2.17 -21.04 -51.85
CA THR A 682 -1.59 -21.90 -52.89
C THR A 682 -2.69 -22.40 -53.83
N ALA A 683 -2.42 -22.47 -55.14
CA ALA A 683 -3.33 -23.08 -56.10
C ALA A 683 -3.69 -24.51 -55.69
N GLN A 684 -4.99 -24.77 -55.48
CA GLN A 684 -5.49 -26.13 -55.56
C GLN A 684 -5.44 -26.57 -57.02
N SER A 685 -4.59 -27.55 -57.34
CA SER A 685 -4.63 -28.22 -58.63
C SER A 685 -5.94 -29.01 -58.74
N THR A 686 -6.92 -28.48 -59.47
CA THR A 686 -8.05 -29.29 -59.94
C THR A 686 -7.56 -30.21 -61.04
N GLY A 687 -7.10 -31.41 -60.66
CA GLY A 687 -6.86 -32.50 -61.59
C GLY A 687 -8.18 -33.10 -62.06
N GLU A 688 -8.65 -32.70 -63.24
CA GLU A 688 -9.64 -33.46 -64.00
C GLU A 688 -8.93 -34.64 -64.71
N GLU A 689 -9.24 -35.87 -64.30
CA GLU A 689 -9.09 -37.05 -65.17
C GLU A 689 -10.40 -37.28 -65.94
N PRO A 690 -10.35 -37.68 -67.22
CA PRO A 690 -11.54 -37.98 -68.01
C PRO A 690 -12.03 -39.41 -67.74
N GLY A 691 -13.17 -39.56 -67.08
CA GLY A 691 -13.79 -40.85 -66.76
C GLY A 691 -15.31 -40.87 -66.99
N THR A 692 -15.69 -41.32 -68.19
CA THR A 692 -16.98 -41.89 -68.62
C THR A 692 -18.18 -41.96 -67.66
N GLY A 693 -19.32 -41.37 -68.08
CA GLY A 693 -20.57 -42.13 -68.17
C GLY A 693 -21.74 -41.76 -67.25
N THR A 694 -22.81 -41.29 -67.92
CA THR A 694 -24.26 -41.46 -67.64
C THR A 694 -24.99 -40.51 -66.68
N ASN A 695 -25.87 -39.70 -67.30
CA ASN A 695 -27.26 -39.30 -66.97
C ASN A 695 -27.59 -39.09 -65.48
N SER A 696 -28.20 -37.98 -65.06
CA SER A 696 -29.55 -37.53 -65.45
C SER A 696 -29.98 -36.29 -64.65
N ALA A 697 -30.78 -35.44 -65.29
CA ALA A 697 -31.92 -34.66 -64.76
C ALA A 697 -31.64 -33.65 -63.62
N GLU A 698 -31.74 -32.35 -63.92
CA GLU A 698 -32.95 -31.50 -63.79
C GLU A 698 -32.80 -30.62 -62.54
N GLU A 699 -32.68 -29.30 -62.76
CA GLU A 699 -33.70 -28.30 -62.39
C GLU A 699 -33.53 -27.85 -60.93
N GLU A 700 -33.70 -26.60 -60.53
CA GLU A 700 -34.09 -25.36 -61.17
C GLU A 700 -33.80 -24.27 -60.13
N LYS A 701 -33.47 -23.06 -60.60
CA LYS A 701 -34.01 -21.76 -60.14
C LYS A 701 -33.87 -21.36 -58.65
N ASN A 702 -33.74 -20.09 -58.30
CA ASN A 702 -33.46 -18.82 -58.93
C ASN A 702 -33.66 -17.80 -57.81
N ASN A 703 -33.01 -16.64 -57.99
CA ASN A 703 -33.47 -15.31 -57.58
C ASN A 703 -33.31 -14.95 -56.09
N ALA A 704 -32.45 -13.97 -55.79
CA ALA A 704 -32.62 -12.51 -56.03
C ALA A 704 -33.62 -11.92 -55.02
N ALA A 705 -33.44 -10.74 -54.43
CA ALA A 705 -32.41 -9.71 -54.46
C ALA A 705 -32.75 -8.74 -53.31
N ASP A 706 -31.83 -7.79 -53.10
CA ASP A 706 -32.07 -6.40 -52.71
C ASP A 706 -32.21 -6.00 -51.22
N LYS A 707 -31.19 -5.20 -50.84
CA LYS A 707 -31.24 -3.82 -50.30
C LYS A 707 -31.20 -3.55 -48.80
N ASN A 708 -30.04 -2.97 -48.46
CA ASN A 708 -29.79 -1.74 -47.69
C ASN A 708 -29.86 -1.73 -46.16
N ALA A 709 -28.66 -1.41 -45.64
CA ALA A 709 -28.35 -0.35 -44.68
C ALA A 709 -28.45 -0.63 -43.17
N ALA A 710 -27.25 -0.53 -42.58
CA ALA A 710 -26.91 0.13 -41.33
C ALA A 710 -27.09 -0.64 -40.01
N THR A 711 -26.11 -0.36 -39.14
CA THR A 711 -26.06 -0.53 -37.68
C THR A 711 -25.68 -1.91 -37.14
N GLY A 712 -24.80 -1.88 -36.13
CA GLY A 712 -24.72 -2.93 -35.11
C GLY A 712 -23.40 -3.68 -35.07
N ILE A 713 -22.38 -3.09 -34.46
CA ILE A 713 -21.45 -3.86 -33.64
C ILE A 713 -22.14 -4.00 -32.28
N GLN A 714 -22.69 -5.18 -32.03
CA GLN A 714 -22.91 -5.66 -30.67
C GLN A 714 -22.62 -7.16 -30.62
N GLU A 715 -21.82 -7.48 -29.59
CA GLU A 715 -21.89 -8.65 -28.73
C GLU A 715 -21.79 -10.05 -29.33
N ASN A 716 -20.83 -10.81 -28.79
CA ASN A 716 -21.02 -12.24 -28.60
C ASN A 716 -20.64 -12.62 -27.15
N ARG A 717 -21.58 -12.40 -26.24
CA ARG A 717 -21.88 -13.39 -25.20
C ARG A 717 -22.79 -14.44 -25.84
N THR A 718 -22.39 -15.72 -25.82
CA THR A 718 -23.22 -16.86 -25.36
C THR A 718 -22.57 -18.19 -25.73
N ALA A 719 -22.50 -19.11 -24.77
CA ALA A 719 -23.37 -20.29 -24.80
C ALA A 719 -23.21 -21.13 -23.52
N ALA A 720 -24.21 -21.04 -22.64
CA ALA A 720 -24.57 -22.09 -21.69
C ALA A 720 -25.91 -22.66 -22.11
N VAL A 721 -26.00 -23.96 -22.38
CA VAL A 721 -27.21 -24.79 -22.60
C VAL A 721 -26.73 -26.26 -22.49
N LEU A 722 -27.28 -27.24 -21.75
CA LEU A 722 -28.44 -27.39 -20.87
C LEU A 722 -28.28 -28.75 -20.14
N SER A 723 -28.74 -28.85 -18.88
CA SER A 723 -29.73 -29.84 -18.38
C SER A 723 -29.50 -30.33 -16.93
N THR A 724 -30.16 -29.63 -15.99
CA THR A 724 -30.96 -30.12 -14.84
C THR A 724 -30.93 -31.61 -14.44
N ALA A 725 -30.52 -31.94 -13.21
CA ALA A 725 -31.41 -32.16 -12.04
C ALA A 725 -30.87 -33.16 -10.98
N ALA A 726 -31.04 -32.78 -9.71
CA ALA A 726 -31.24 -33.58 -8.48
C ALA A 726 -30.04 -33.98 -7.56
N LEU A 727 -29.85 -33.14 -6.53
CA LEU A 727 -29.90 -33.41 -5.07
C LEU A 727 -29.03 -34.51 -4.38
N VAL A 728 -28.34 -34.06 -3.31
CA VAL A 728 -28.05 -34.72 -1.98
C VAL A 728 -26.66 -35.36 -1.72
N LEU A 729 -25.89 -34.63 -0.89
CA LEU A 729 -25.03 -34.99 0.27
C LEU A 729 -23.84 -35.99 0.19
N LEU A 730 -22.76 -35.53 0.85
CA LEU A 730 -21.70 -36.21 1.63
C LEU A 730 -20.30 -36.46 1.02
N LEU A 731 -19.33 -35.76 1.64
CA LEU A 731 -18.02 -36.20 2.15
C LEU A 731 -16.96 -36.87 1.24
N ALA A 732 -15.78 -36.22 1.29
CA ALA A 732 -14.43 -36.78 1.46
C ALA A 732 -13.71 -37.48 0.29
N ALA A 733 -12.41 -37.13 0.21
CA ALA A 733 -11.29 -37.65 -0.59
C ALA A 733 -10.96 -36.75 -1.79
N GLY A 734 -9.83 -36.04 -1.84
CA GLY A 734 -8.49 -36.44 -1.42
C GLY A 734 -7.81 -37.18 -2.57
N LEU A 735 -7.26 -36.44 -3.55
CA LEU A 735 -6.21 -36.93 -4.46
C LEU A 735 -5.67 -35.76 -5.30
N GLY A 736 -4.42 -35.39 -5.02
CA GLY A 736 -3.66 -34.43 -5.79
C GLY A 736 -3.23 -34.98 -7.15
N VAL A 737 -3.12 -34.08 -8.11
CA VAL A 737 -2.43 -34.31 -9.38
C VAL A 737 -1.39 -33.21 -9.54
N VAL A 738 -0.14 -33.61 -9.40
CA VAL A 738 1.07 -32.87 -9.71
C VAL A 738 1.12 -32.60 -11.22
N TYR A 739 1.20 -31.34 -11.65
CA TYR A 739 1.55 -30.99 -13.02
C TYR A 739 2.93 -30.33 -13.07
N ARG A 740 3.93 -31.14 -13.43
CA ARG A 740 5.31 -30.73 -13.67
C ARG A 740 5.44 -30.29 -15.12
N ARG A 741 5.49 -28.99 -15.41
CA ARG A 741 5.77 -28.48 -16.77
C ARG A 741 7.25 -28.12 -16.89
N ARG A 742 7.96 -28.92 -17.68
CA ARG A 742 9.36 -28.69 -18.08
C ARG A 742 9.46 -27.47 -19.00
N ARG A 743 10.44 -26.61 -18.72
CA ARG A 743 11.03 -25.63 -19.64
C ARG A 743 11.41 -26.28 -20.97
N ASN A 744 11.12 -25.60 -22.07
CA ASN A 744 11.89 -25.64 -23.31
C ASN A 744 12.08 -24.19 -23.74
N ASN A 745 13.34 -23.76 -23.91
CA ASN A 745 13.69 -22.66 -24.82
C ASN A 745 13.48 -23.14 -26.26
N PRO A 746 13.30 -22.26 -27.25
CA PRO A 746 12.95 -20.84 -27.18
C PRO A 746 11.43 -20.58 -27.28
#